data_AF-A0A178AHI1-F1
#
_entry.id   AF-A0A178AHI1-F1
#
_cell.length_a   1.000
_cell.length_b   1.000
_cell.length_c   1.000
_cell.angle_alpha   90.00
_cell.angle_beta   90.00
_cell.angle_gamma   90.00
#
_symmetry.space_group_name_H-M   'P 1'
#
loop_
_entity.id
_entity.type
_entity.pdbx_description
1 polymer ?
#
loop_
_entity_poly.entity_id
_entity_poly.type
_entity_poly.pdbx_seq_one_letter_code
_entity_poly.pdbx_strand_id
1 'polypeptide(L)'
;MSYFTYHGKLGDELIVAVLPNGTVEADDPVYIYTEKHAMTYTIRYNSVTEDGDDKFSFHDGYYEFEAVATKAYQSLSLTRKALSSGKTATVALTRQYSQPQTVTPQSNSPKIWTGAINFHSWAKEEPFVIVAPKGLGNEKPIVAIWQWTKDDKGVPNTLSHSTEKQTSNATSPTKFSFKQAGHYDVTCQVNIATNGLAVTLKDATNAAVVQKELALLPQNTINAEHRFNPPRGVTEKKSLDCSRPNAKPALPRITEPLPFPEDLVDCLAHVAAYVDRAGYHAKFSQRQFDKLDRAFHLAEKKVEKRDETIVKLKGDVARLETEKKDLKDRNDALDKKIVEERKEAAAREAKLQEQLQKALQDLRASQAREKRIEKENGDLRDYIKKDAALDAERQKKWEDWKKKDAEDDARREKEWKDHDKADHEALKRVQKSLAESEANGRRLSEKLIVKDQKIVELQSSLEATKCELNTARAEIDRLNLELVTELAYKVELQQELEATQEKLRVAEKSVQYLTQQYNILTIQLADEKKENSKLREELQTAQDNFKEANRQLRNAKDDIEERDRAIKNKDAKIVRLEHDKVRLDKALKEEHESHDETTQLWRDNGEELRRLETEHTDEVNRLQNRIAELRKHDEEHHKKAGVTVTTAEIVLPA
;
A
#
# COMPACT_ATOMS: atom_id res chain seq x y z
N MET A 1 -5.11 -5.90 11.94
CA MET A 1 -4.52 -4.74 11.25
C MET A 1 -3.01 -4.87 11.24
N SER A 2 -2.38 -4.35 10.19
CA SER A 2 -0.92 -4.22 10.09
C SER A 2 -0.53 -2.80 10.53
N TYR A 3 0.70 -2.55 11.00
CA TYR A 3 1.09 -1.22 11.51
C TYR A 3 2.42 -0.75 10.94
N PHE A 4 2.55 0.57 10.75
CA PHE A 4 3.82 1.25 10.52
C PHE A 4 4.37 1.74 11.86
N THR A 5 5.67 1.58 12.07
CA THR A 5 6.37 2.14 13.24
C THR A 5 7.38 3.15 12.78
N TYR A 6 7.31 4.35 13.33
CA TYR A 6 8.22 5.46 13.07
C TYR A 6 8.88 5.92 14.35
N HIS A 7 10.06 6.52 14.24
CA HIS A 7 10.64 7.30 15.31
C HIS A 7 11.25 8.60 14.80
N GLY A 8 11.49 9.54 15.71
CA GLY A 8 12.30 10.72 15.48
C GLY A 8 12.51 11.51 16.76
N LYS A 9 13.10 12.69 16.65
CA LYS A 9 13.39 13.56 17.80
C LYS A 9 12.72 14.90 17.63
N LEU A 10 11.92 15.29 18.63
CA LEU A 10 11.31 16.62 18.67
C LEU A 10 12.01 17.45 19.75
N GLY A 11 13.07 18.15 19.36
CA GLY A 11 14.05 18.66 20.31
C GLY A 11 14.95 17.51 20.80
N ASP A 12 15.07 17.36 22.11
CA ASP A 12 15.82 16.25 22.73
C ASP A 12 14.97 15.02 23.04
N GLU A 13 13.66 15.09 22.85
CA GLU A 13 12.70 14.04 23.23
C GLU A 13 12.51 13.01 22.12
N LEU A 14 12.64 11.72 22.46
CA LEU A 14 12.27 10.61 21.59
C LEU A 14 10.77 10.62 21.31
N ILE A 15 10.39 10.57 20.03
CA ILE A 15 9.03 10.31 19.58
C ILE A 15 9.01 8.97 18.85
N VAL A 16 8.08 8.11 19.23
CA VAL A 16 7.72 6.89 18.48
C VAL A 16 6.25 6.98 18.07
N ALA A 17 5.97 6.91 16.78
CA ALA A 17 4.62 6.91 16.25
C ALA A 17 4.29 5.54 15.65
N VAL A 18 3.15 4.97 16.04
CA VAL A 18 2.63 3.73 15.47
C VAL A 18 1.31 4.04 14.78
N LEU A 19 1.28 3.87 13.46
CA LEU A 19 0.13 4.14 12.59
C LEU A 19 -0.44 2.82 12.04
N PRO A 20 -1.73 2.76 11.69
CA PRO A 20 -2.24 1.67 10.88
C PRO A 20 -1.51 1.62 9.53
N ASN A 21 -1.39 0.42 8.97
CA ASN A 21 -0.78 0.17 7.67
C ASN A 21 -1.81 0.42 6.58
N GLY A 22 -1.49 1.33 5.66
CA GLY A 22 -2.38 1.80 4.61
C GLY A 22 -2.62 3.30 4.74
N THR A 23 -3.56 3.80 3.94
CA THR A 23 -4.02 5.18 4.07
C THR A 23 -4.75 5.35 5.39
N VAL A 24 -4.30 6.34 6.17
CA VAL A 24 -4.88 6.69 7.47
C VAL A 24 -6.24 7.34 7.25
N GLU A 25 -7.28 6.77 7.85
CA GLU A 25 -8.66 7.26 7.74
C GLU A 25 -9.10 8.04 8.99
N ALA A 26 -10.22 8.74 8.90
CA ALA A 26 -10.87 9.30 10.07
C ALA A 26 -11.26 8.17 11.03
N ASP A 27 -11.21 8.46 12.33
CA ASP A 27 -11.41 7.52 13.42
C ASP A 27 -10.32 6.46 13.63
N ASP A 28 -9.30 6.36 12.77
CA ASP A 28 -8.19 5.44 12.98
C ASP A 28 -7.41 5.74 14.28
N PRO A 29 -6.88 4.72 14.98
CA PRO A 29 -6.09 4.91 16.17
C PRO A 29 -4.62 5.19 15.79
N VAL A 30 -4.07 6.27 16.34
CA VAL A 30 -2.65 6.62 16.24
C VAL A 30 -2.03 6.60 17.62
N TYR A 31 -0.97 5.81 17.78
CA TYR A 31 -0.24 5.74 19.04
C TYR A 31 0.98 6.62 18.94
N ILE A 32 1.11 7.59 19.85
CA ILE A 32 2.33 8.38 19.98
C ILE A 32 2.90 8.15 21.37
N TYR A 33 4.14 7.72 21.37
CA TYR A 33 4.96 7.66 22.56
C TYR A 33 5.98 8.79 22.53
N THR A 34 6.11 9.43 23.68
CA THR A 34 7.10 10.42 24.03
C THR A 34 7.76 9.96 25.33
N GLU A 35 8.93 10.48 25.69
CA GLU A 35 9.64 10.09 26.92
C GLU A 35 8.76 10.21 28.17
N LYS A 36 7.83 11.18 28.17
CA LYS A 36 6.97 11.47 29.33
C LYS A 36 5.57 10.86 29.25
N HIS A 37 5.08 10.58 28.04
CA HIS A 37 3.68 10.18 27.84
C HIS A 37 3.54 9.19 26.69
N ALA A 38 2.73 8.16 26.93
CA ALA A 38 2.19 7.31 25.89
C ALA A 38 0.71 7.66 25.70
N MET A 39 0.34 8.10 24.51
CA MET A 39 -1.01 8.57 24.21
C MET A 39 -1.58 7.86 22.98
N THR A 40 -2.84 7.45 23.09
CA THR A 40 -3.62 6.93 21.98
C THR A 40 -4.53 8.05 21.49
N TYR A 41 -4.36 8.43 20.24
CA TYR A 41 -5.16 9.44 19.57
C TYR A 41 -6.09 8.78 18.56
N THR A 42 -7.17 9.48 18.23
CA THR A 42 -8.08 9.14 17.15
C THR A 42 -7.98 10.23 16.09
N ILE A 43 -7.79 9.83 14.84
CA ILE A 43 -7.72 10.78 13.72
C ILE A 43 -9.06 11.51 13.58
N ARG A 44 -9.03 12.84 13.57
CA ARG A 44 -10.23 13.66 13.40
C ARG A 44 -10.46 14.08 11.95
N TYR A 45 -9.37 14.40 11.27
CA TYR A 45 -9.44 14.95 9.92
C TYR A 45 -8.34 14.33 9.08
N ASN A 46 -8.70 13.91 7.87
CA ASN A 46 -7.78 13.50 6.84
C ASN A 46 -8.06 14.29 5.55
N SER A 47 -7.00 14.58 4.82
CA SER A 47 -7.00 15.34 3.58
C SER A 47 -5.78 14.97 2.75
N VAL A 48 -5.71 15.50 1.54
CA VAL A 48 -4.56 15.32 0.65
C VAL A 48 -3.95 16.69 0.37
N THR A 49 -2.62 16.82 0.47
CA THR A 49 -1.90 18.07 0.18
C THR A 49 -1.96 18.41 -1.31
N GLU A 50 -1.49 19.61 -1.69
CA GLU A 50 -1.37 20.01 -3.10
C GLU A 50 -0.43 19.13 -3.92
N ASP A 51 0.48 18.40 -3.26
CA ASP A 51 1.44 17.49 -3.86
C ASP A 51 0.94 16.03 -3.90
N GLY A 52 -0.28 15.77 -3.40
CA GLY A 52 -0.86 14.44 -3.39
C GLY A 52 -0.48 13.60 -2.17
N ASP A 53 0.18 14.18 -1.16
CA ASP A 53 0.57 13.51 0.07
C ASP A 53 -0.58 13.45 1.08
N ASP A 54 -0.65 12.37 1.88
CA ASP A 54 -1.70 12.20 2.87
C ASP A 54 -1.43 13.07 4.09
N LYS A 55 -2.40 13.89 4.48
CA LYS A 55 -2.33 14.80 5.61
C LYS A 55 -3.46 14.51 6.59
N PHE A 56 -3.11 14.26 7.86
CA PHE A 56 -4.09 13.97 8.90
C PHE A 56 -3.76 14.69 10.20
N SER A 57 -4.79 15.01 10.99
CA SER A 57 -4.64 15.70 12.26
C SER A 57 -5.40 15.03 13.40
N PHE A 58 -4.84 15.19 14.59
CA PHE A 58 -5.34 14.69 15.85
C PHE A 58 -4.83 15.60 16.96
N HIS A 59 -5.51 15.64 18.10
CA HIS A 59 -5.11 16.54 19.19
C HIS A 59 -5.51 15.94 20.54
N ASP A 60 -4.91 16.47 21.59
CA ASP A 60 -5.38 16.32 22.97
C ASP A 60 -5.82 17.69 23.52
N GLY A 61 -5.99 17.80 24.84
CA GLY A 61 -6.34 19.06 25.49
C GLY A 61 -5.23 20.12 25.49
N TYR A 62 -4.00 19.77 25.13
CA TYR A 62 -2.81 20.63 25.21
C TYR A 62 -2.16 20.89 23.85
N TYR A 63 -2.16 19.91 22.96
CA TYR A 63 -1.46 19.93 21.67
C TYR A 63 -2.36 19.51 20.51
N GLU A 64 -2.23 20.24 19.41
CA GLU A 64 -2.72 19.86 18.09
C GLU A 64 -1.57 19.29 17.27
N PHE A 65 -1.76 18.10 16.70
CA PHE A 65 -0.78 17.43 15.87
C PHE A 65 -1.29 17.36 14.43
N GLU A 66 -0.40 17.66 13.50
CA GLU A 66 -0.62 17.52 12.08
C GLU A 66 0.49 16.65 11.50
N ALA A 67 0.11 15.56 10.87
CA ALA A 67 1.03 14.63 10.24
C ALA A 67 0.86 14.67 8.72
N VAL A 68 1.98 14.69 7.99
CA VAL A 68 2.04 14.62 6.53
C VAL A 68 2.88 13.43 6.15
N ALA A 69 2.25 12.41 5.55
CA ALA A 69 2.90 11.21 5.06
C ALA A 69 3.26 11.38 3.58
N THR A 70 4.56 11.35 3.29
CA THR A 70 5.08 11.52 1.93
C THR A 70 5.68 10.22 1.40
N LYS A 71 5.87 10.14 0.07
CA LYS A 71 6.47 8.97 -0.60
C LYS A 71 5.78 7.65 -0.24
N ALA A 72 4.45 7.62 -0.27
CA ALA A 72 3.64 6.45 0.13
C ALA A 72 4.00 5.94 1.54
N TYR A 73 3.92 6.84 2.53
CA TYR A 73 4.21 6.55 3.94
C TYR A 73 5.65 6.10 4.22
N GLN A 74 6.62 6.32 3.32
CA GLN A 74 8.03 6.04 3.64
C GLN A 74 8.61 7.06 4.63
N SER A 75 8.10 8.29 4.58
CA SER A 75 8.48 9.38 5.48
C SER A 75 7.23 10.04 6.06
N LEU A 76 7.30 10.41 7.32
CA LEU A 76 6.21 11.05 8.04
C LEU A 76 6.73 12.32 8.70
N SER A 77 6.20 13.47 8.33
CA SER A 77 6.45 14.71 9.07
C SER A 77 5.35 14.88 10.11
N LEU A 78 5.71 15.17 11.36
CA LEU A 78 4.77 15.44 12.45
C LEU A 78 5.02 16.86 12.97
N THR A 79 4.00 17.69 12.91
CA THR A 79 3.99 19.05 13.45
C THR A 79 3.13 19.08 14.71
N ARG A 80 3.73 19.42 15.85
CA ARG A 80 3.04 19.66 17.12
C ARG A 80 2.84 21.15 17.32
N LYS A 81 1.62 21.57 17.64
CA LYS A 81 1.23 22.94 17.95
C LYS A 81 0.65 23.00 19.36
N ALA A 82 1.23 23.82 20.23
CA ALA A 82 0.71 24.04 21.57
C ALA A 82 -0.54 24.93 21.53
N LEU A 83 -1.67 24.44 22.04
CA LEU A 83 -2.94 25.17 22.01
C LEU A 83 -2.92 26.45 22.86
N SER A 84 -2.13 26.46 23.95
CA SER A 84 -2.03 27.60 24.88
C SER A 84 -1.20 28.76 24.35
N SER A 85 -0.18 28.50 23.51
CA SER A 85 0.79 29.52 23.07
C SER A 85 0.89 29.67 21.55
N GLY A 86 0.26 28.78 20.78
CA GLY A 86 0.36 28.74 19.32
C GLY A 86 1.72 28.31 18.77
N LYS A 87 2.71 28.04 19.62
CA LYS A 87 4.05 27.62 19.19
C LYS A 87 4.00 26.26 18.49
N THR A 88 4.66 26.16 17.34
CA THR A 88 4.77 24.95 16.53
C THR A 88 6.18 24.37 16.58
N ALA A 89 6.28 23.05 16.48
CA ALA A 89 7.52 22.33 16.32
C ALA A 89 7.29 21.14 15.38
N THR A 90 8.16 20.97 14.39
CA THR A 90 8.03 19.94 13.35
C THR A 90 9.19 18.97 13.43
N VAL A 91 8.90 17.68 13.30
CA VAL A 91 9.89 16.60 13.27
C VAL A 91 9.65 15.72 12.04
N ALA A 92 10.74 15.28 11.41
CA ALA A 92 10.69 14.19 10.43
C ALA A 92 10.88 12.85 11.15
N LEU A 93 9.92 11.95 10.98
CA LEU A 93 9.93 10.61 11.53
C LEU A 93 10.34 9.60 10.46
N THR A 94 11.25 8.70 10.82
CA THR A 94 11.80 7.66 9.95
C THR A 94 11.07 6.34 10.17
N ARG A 95 10.61 5.70 9.10
CA ARG A 95 9.92 4.41 9.17
C ARG A 95 10.90 3.28 9.45
N GLN A 96 10.65 2.54 10.53
CA GLN A 96 11.47 1.39 10.96
C GLN A 96 10.87 0.04 10.60
N TYR A 97 9.55 -0.02 10.49
CA TYR A 97 8.86 -1.23 10.12
C TYR A 97 7.71 -0.92 9.20
N SER A 98 7.63 -1.69 8.12
CA SER A 98 6.48 -1.78 7.23
C SER A 98 6.10 -3.24 7.08
N GLN A 99 4.85 -3.56 7.39
CA GLN A 99 4.35 -4.90 7.15
C GLN A 99 4.20 -5.14 5.64
N PRO A 100 4.83 -6.20 5.08
CA PRO A 100 4.53 -6.62 3.72
C PRO A 100 3.03 -6.90 3.62
N GLN A 101 2.38 -6.39 2.58
CA GLN A 101 0.96 -6.61 2.33
C GLN A 101 0.71 -8.12 2.19
N THR A 102 0.09 -8.72 3.19
CA THR A 102 -0.38 -10.11 3.14
C THR A 102 -1.89 -10.11 3.14
N VAL A 103 -2.48 -10.89 2.23
CA VAL A 103 -3.91 -10.99 1.92
C VAL A 103 -4.76 -11.54 3.07
N THR A 104 -4.14 -12.08 4.12
CA THR A 104 -4.86 -12.67 5.24
C THR A 104 -5.18 -11.63 6.32
N PRO A 105 -6.48 -11.42 6.66
CA PRO A 105 -6.92 -10.52 7.74
C PRO A 105 -6.48 -10.96 9.13
N GLN A 106 -5.95 -12.19 9.28
CA GLN A 106 -5.52 -12.77 10.56
C GLN A 106 -4.14 -12.29 11.04
N SER A 107 -3.84 -11.00 10.88
CA SER A 107 -2.74 -10.40 11.66
C SER A 107 -3.27 -10.17 13.07
N ASN A 108 -2.76 -10.94 14.05
CA ASN A 108 -2.99 -10.66 15.47
C ASN A 108 -2.82 -9.16 15.72
N SER A 109 -3.68 -8.58 16.56
CA SER A 109 -3.53 -7.18 16.97
C SER A 109 -2.09 -6.94 17.43
N PRO A 110 -1.51 -5.77 17.09
CA PRO A 110 -0.16 -5.45 17.51
C PRO A 110 -0.13 -5.48 19.03
N LYS A 111 1.05 -5.47 19.63
CA LYS A 111 1.17 -5.20 21.07
C LYS A 111 2.24 -4.14 21.25
N ILE A 112 1.93 -3.10 22.01
CA ILE A 112 2.85 -1.98 22.26
C ILE A 112 3.05 -1.92 23.77
N TRP A 113 4.27 -2.22 24.19
CA TRP A 113 4.69 -2.07 25.58
C TRP A 113 5.62 -0.89 25.72
N THR A 114 5.38 -0.09 26.76
CA THR A 114 6.17 1.10 27.05
C THR A 114 6.57 1.12 28.51
N GLY A 115 7.76 1.64 28.79
CA GLY A 115 8.23 1.84 30.14
C GLY A 115 9.63 2.42 30.14
N ALA A 116 10.38 2.13 31.19
CA ALA A 116 11.73 2.60 31.37
C ALA A 116 12.67 1.45 31.74
N ILE A 117 13.91 1.51 31.27
CA ILE A 117 14.94 0.50 31.55
C ILE A 117 16.12 1.09 32.34
N ASN A 118 16.73 0.24 33.17
CA ASN A 118 17.97 0.46 33.88
C ASN A 118 18.94 -0.67 33.50
N PHE A 119 20.02 -0.35 32.78
CA PHE A 119 20.94 -1.40 32.30
C PHE A 119 22.40 -1.19 32.71
N HIS A 120 22.91 0.04 32.58
CA HIS A 120 24.24 0.42 33.03
C HIS A 120 24.18 1.45 34.16
N SER A 121 25.31 1.72 34.81
CA SER A 121 25.43 2.78 35.82
C SER A 121 25.04 4.17 35.27
N TRP A 122 25.22 4.37 33.96
CA TRP A 122 24.90 5.58 33.21
C TRP A 122 23.54 5.57 32.52
N ALA A 123 22.87 4.41 32.44
CA ALA A 123 21.56 4.25 31.80
C ALA A 123 20.49 4.01 32.86
N LYS A 124 19.85 5.09 33.31
CA LYS A 124 18.83 5.07 34.37
C LYS A 124 17.53 5.67 33.86
N GLU A 125 16.43 4.95 34.10
CA GLU A 125 15.07 5.30 33.71
C GLU A 125 14.94 5.67 32.22
N GLU A 126 15.67 4.96 31.36
CA GLU A 126 15.75 5.27 29.94
C GLU A 126 14.45 4.86 29.22
N PRO A 127 13.86 5.73 28.37
CA PRO A 127 12.58 5.49 27.71
C PRO A 127 12.67 4.30 26.76
N PHE A 128 11.81 3.30 26.93
CA PHE A 128 11.91 2.04 26.21
C PHE A 128 10.56 1.56 25.69
N VAL A 129 10.53 1.26 24.39
CA VAL A 129 9.33 0.84 23.66
C VAL A 129 9.59 -0.47 22.93
N ILE A 130 8.69 -1.43 23.13
CA ILE A 130 8.63 -2.66 22.33
C ILE A 130 7.30 -2.69 21.59
N VAL A 131 7.38 -2.84 20.27
CA VAL A 131 6.23 -3.04 19.39
C VAL A 131 6.32 -4.42 18.76
N ALA A 132 5.31 -5.27 18.99
CA ALA A 132 5.11 -6.52 18.26
C ALA A 132 4.02 -6.30 17.20
N PRO A 133 4.36 -5.82 15.98
CA PRO A 133 3.37 -5.35 15.01
C PRO A 133 2.46 -6.45 14.45
N LYS A 134 2.89 -7.72 14.47
CA LYS A 134 2.08 -8.90 14.10
C LYS A 134 1.65 -9.73 15.32
N GLY A 135 1.67 -9.13 16.51
CA GLY A 135 1.53 -9.81 17.78
C GLY A 135 2.69 -10.76 18.10
N LEU A 136 2.48 -11.64 19.08
CA LEU A 136 3.50 -12.56 19.56
C LEU A 136 3.52 -13.87 18.76
N GLY A 137 4.70 -14.44 18.57
CA GLY A 137 4.89 -15.74 17.88
C GLY A 137 6.30 -15.90 17.30
N ASN A 138 6.73 -17.15 17.13
CA ASN A 138 8.03 -17.44 16.51
C ASN A 138 8.14 -16.84 15.09
N GLU A 139 9.32 -16.34 14.75
CA GLU A 139 9.63 -15.65 13.49
C GLU A 139 8.81 -14.38 13.21
N LYS A 140 7.95 -13.94 14.15
CA LYS A 140 7.19 -12.71 13.98
C LYS A 140 8.08 -11.48 14.24
N PRO A 141 7.86 -10.39 13.50
CA PRO A 141 8.62 -9.17 13.69
C PRO A 141 8.39 -8.56 15.07
N ILE A 142 9.43 -7.94 15.60
CA ILE A 142 9.43 -7.14 16.82
C ILE A 142 10.32 -5.92 16.60
N VAL A 143 9.84 -4.76 17.04
CA VAL A 143 10.57 -3.50 16.95
C VAL A 143 10.86 -3.06 18.37
N ALA A 144 12.13 -2.80 18.67
CA ALA A 144 12.55 -2.25 19.96
C ALA A 144 13.21 -0.89 19.72
N ILE A 145 12.80 0.12 20.47
CA ILE A 145 13.27 1.50 20.32
C ILE A 145 13.46 2.11 21.71
N TRP A 146 14.62 2.73 21.92
CA TRP A 146 14.91 3.53 23.11
C TRP A 146 15.98 4.58 22.82
N GLN A 147 16.12 5.52 23.75
CA GLN A 147 17.14 6.55 23.71
C GLN A 147 17.96 6.46 24.99
N TRP A 148 19.28 6.45 24.85
CA TRP A 148 20.21 6.56 25.97
C TRP A 148 20.42 8.02 26.33
N THR A 149 20.38 8.36 27.61
CA THR A 149 20.77 9.69 28.09
C THR A 149 22.24 9.97 27.75
N LYS A 150 23.11 8.97 27.89
CA LYS A 150 24.49 8.95 27.37
C LYS A 150 24.84 7.54 26.92
N ASP A 151 25.58 7.37 25.83
CA ASP A 151 26.11 6.05 25.45
C ASP A 151 27.43 5.70 26.15
N ASP A 152 27.98 4.53 25.79
CA ASP A 152 29.27 4.01 26.28
C ASP A 152 30.47 4.91 25.95
N LYS A 153 30.31 5.81 24.97
CA LYS A 153 31.29 6.82 24.56
C LYS A 153 30.99 8.21 25.16
N GLY A 154 29.95 8.31 25.98
CA GLY A 154 29.52 9.56 26.62
C GLY A 154 28.76 10.51 25.70
N VAL A 155 28.34 10.07 24.51
CA VAL A 155 27.53 10.87 23.59
C VAL A 155 26.10 10.94 24.13
N PRO A 156 25.54 12.14 24.33
CA PRO A 156 24.20 12.27 24.88
C PRO A 156 23.11 11.92 23.87
N ASN A 157 21.95 11.47 24.37
CA ASN A 157 20.72 11.25 23.59
C ASN A 157 20.90 10.25 22.43
N THR A 158 21.73 9.22 22.58
CA THR A 158 21.98 8.24 21.51
C THR A 158 20.77 7.32 21.32
N LEU A 159 20.22 7.28 20.11
CA LEU A 159 19.07 6.45 19.77
C LEU A 159 19.50 5.02 19.46
N SER A 160 18.83 4.04 20.06
CA SER A 160 18.98 2.62 19.76
C SER A 160 17.66 2.05 19.24
N HIS A 161 17.69 1.44 18.07
CA HIS A 161 16.50 0.82 17.48
C HIS A 161 16.87 -0.40 16.64
N SER A 162 15.96 -1.37 16.57
CA SER A 162 16.07 -2.48 15.63
C SER A 162 14.70 -3.07 15.30
N THR A 163 14.63 -3.71 14.14
CA THR A 163 13.52 -4.57 13.73
C THR A 163 14.05 -5.98 13.58
N GLU A 164 13.58 -6.89 14.42
CA GLU A 164 14.13 -8.24 14.56
C GLU A 164 13.01 -9.28 14.52
N LYS A 165 13.38 -10.56 14.52
CA LYS A 165 12.43 -11.66 14.64
C LYS A 165 12.41 -12.22 16.05
N GLN A 166 11.22 -12.56 16.52
CA GLN A 166 11.01 -13.23 17.80
C GLN A 166 11.43 -14.70 17.70
N THR A 167 12.26 -15.16 18.64
CA THR A 167 12.56 -16.57 18.88
C THR A 167 11.68 -17.07 20.01
N SER A 168 10.85 -18.07 19.75
CA SER A 168 10.02 -18.70 20.77
C SER A 168 9.61 -20.13 20.40
N ASN A 169 9.29 -20.94 21.40
CA ASN A 169 8.88 -22.34 21.20
C ASN A 169 7.37 -22.51 20.98
N ALA A 170 6.59 -21.41 20.93
CA ALA A 170 5.13 -21.45 20.86
C ALA A 170 4.57 -20.42 19.86
N THR A 171 3.39 -20.71 19.30
CA THR A 171 2.72 -19.83 18.33
C THR A 171 2.17 -18.55 18.98
N SER A 172 1.78 -18.61 20.25
CA SER A 172 1.39 -17.46 21.08
C SER A 172 2.16 -17.50 22.40
N PRO A 173 3.44 -17.14 22.37
CA PRO A 173 4.34 -17.35 23.49
C PRO A 173 4.08 -16.35 24.62
N THR A 174 4.14 -16.83 25.86
CA THR A 174 4.32 -15.96 27.04
C THR A 174 5.79 -15.62 27.27
N LYS A 175 6.72 -16.28 26.58
CA LYS A 175 8.17 -16.04 26.63
C LYS A 175 8.77 -16.06 25.23
N PHE A 176 9.51 -15.00 24.87
CA PHE A 176 10.20 -14.88 23.59
C PHE A 176 11.50 -14.09 23.77
N SER A 177 12.42 -14.21 22.83
CA SER A 177 13.66 -13.43 22.81
C SER A 177 13.99 -12.92 21.42
N PHE A 178 14.85 -11.91 21.34
CA PHE A 178 15.41 -11.39 20.09
C PHE A 178 16.76 -10.72 20.37
N LYS A 179 17.60 -10.63 19.34
CA LYS A 179 18.88 -9.89 19.42
C LYS A 179 18.70 -8.51 18.85
N GLN A 180 18.81 -7.48 19.67
CA GLN A 180 18.68 -6.10 19.18
C GLN A 180 19.97 -5.64 18.50
N ALA A 181 19.90 -5.38 17.19
CA ALA A 181 20.99 -4.88 16.37
C ALA A 181 22.29 -5.70 16.51
N GLY A 182 22.17 -6.99 16.87
CA GLY A 182 23.30 -7.88 17.16
C GLY A 182 24.05 -7.61 18.47
N HIS A 183 23.68 -6.59 19.24
CA HIS A 183 24.41 -6.15 20.43
C HIS A 183 23.81 -6.63 21.76
N TYR A 184 22.48 -6.57 21.90
CA TYR A 184 21.80 -6.92 23.15
C TYR A 184 20.91 -8.15 22.97
N ASP A 185 21.06 -9.13 23.86
CA ASP A 185 20.14 -10.23 24.02
C ASP A 185 18.96 -9.76 24.87
N VAL A 186 17.78 -9.65 24.25
CA VAL A 186 16.55 -9.23 24.92
C VAL A 186 15.67 -10.46 25.14
N THR A 187 15.39 -10.79 26.39
CA THR A 187 14.44 -11.84 26.77
C THR A 187 13.20 -11.21 27.37
N CYS A 188 12.03 -11.58 26.86
CA CYS A 188 10.76 -11.00 27.26
C CYS A 188 9.83 -12.07 27.80
N GLN A 189 9.11 -11.76 28.88
CA GLN A 189 8.07 -12.58 29.46
C GLN A 189 6.81 -11.76 29.70
N VAL A 190 5.71 -12.17 29.08
CA VAL A 190 4.39 -11.57 29.28
C VAL A 190 3.85 -12.02 30.63
N ASN A 191 3.50 -11.06 31.48
CA ASN A 191 2.77 -11.30 32.71
C ASN A 191 1.27 -11.43 32.40
N ILE A 192 0.69 -12.59 32.70
CA ILE A 192 -0.69 -12.90 32.33
C ILE A 192 -1.69 -12.08 33.17
N ALA A 193 -1.33 -11.67 34.40
CA ALA A 193 -2.22 -10.93 35.29
C ALA A 193 -2.38 -9.45 34.89
N THR A 194 -1.28 -8.82 34.46
CA THR A 194 -1.20 -7.39 34.14
C THR A 194 -1.21 -7.12 32.63
N ASN A 195 -1.01 -8.16 31.81
CA ASN A 195 -0.61 -8.07 30.40
C ASN A 195 0.70 -7.28 30.14
N GLY A 196 1.44 -6.96 31.19
CA GLY A 196 2.73 -6.27 31.11
C GLY A 196 3.83 -7.18 30.57
N LEU A 197 4.95 -6.57 30.21
CA LEU A 197 6.12 -7.26 29.67
C LEU A 197 7.30 -7.11 30.62
N ALA A 198 7.69 -8.20 31.26
CA ALA A 198 8.96 -8.28 31.97
C ALA A 198 10.08 -8.47 30.92
N VAL A 199 11.06 -7.57 30.93
CA VAL A 199 12.18 -7.59 29.99
C VAL A 199 13.47 -7.86 30.74
N THR A 200 14.32 -8.71 30.19
CA THR A 200 15.68 -8.95 30.67
C THR A 200 16.63 -8.60 29.55
N LEU A 201 17.53 -7.66 29.80
CA LEU A 201 18.57 -7.23 28.87
C LEU A 201 19.88 -7.89 29.26
N LYS A 202 20.69 -8.29 28.27
CA LYS A 202 22.05 -8.77 28.45
C LYS A 202 22.88 -8.32 27.26
N ASP A 203 24.14 -7.94 27.48
CA ASP A 203 25.11 -7.70 26.41
C ASP A 203 26.33 -8.64 26.61
N ALA A 204 27.39 -8.44 25.84
CA ALA A 204 28.59 -9.26 25.96
C ALA A 204 29.39 -9.01 27.26
N THR A 205 29.25 -7.86 27.90
CA THR A 205 30.12 -7.38 28.99
C THR A 205 29.42 -7.31 30.35
N ASN A 206 28.09 -7.32 30.39
CA ASN A 206 27.25 -7.19 31.56
C ASN A 206 26.35 -8.41 31.74
N ALA A 207 26.11 -8.75 33.00
CA ALA A 207 25.17 -9.80 33.36
C ALA A 207 23.73 -9.43 32.94
N ALA A 208 22.88 -10.44 32.85
CA ALA A 208 21.47 -10.24 32.53
C ALA A 208 20.78 -9.41 33.63
N VAL A 209 20.20 -8.26 33.27
CA VAL A 209 19.49 -7.36 34.18
C VAL A 209 17.99 -7.38 33.88
N VAL A 210 17.19 -7.75 34.87
CA VAL A 210 15.73 -7.71 34.81
C VAL A 210 15.26 -6.27 34.98
N GLN A 211 14.43 -5.83 34.04
CA GLN A 211 13.88 -4.50 33.96
C GLN A 211 12.56 -4.38 34.72
N LYS A 212 12.17 -3.15 35.02
CA LYS A 212 10.81 -2.88 35.49
C LYS A 212 9.82 -3.32 34.40
N GLU A 213 8.70 -3.89 34.84
CA GLU A 213 7.66 -4.35 33.93
C GLU A 213 7.14 -3.20 33.05
N LEU A 214 7.16 -3.42 31.74
CA LEU A 214 6.62 -2.47 30.77
C LEU A 214 5.11 -2.62 30.69
N ALA A 215 4.39 -1.51 30.73
CA ALA A 215 2.94 -1.50 30.65
C ALA A 215 2.48 -1.71 29.20
N LEU A 216 1.43 -2.52 28.99
CA LEU A 216 0.76 -2.65 27.69
C LEU A 216 -0.14 -1.43 27.46
N LEU A 217 -0.01 -0.80 26.29
CA LEU A 217 -0.91 0.30 25.92
C LEU A 217 -2.31 -0.22 25.55
N PRO A 218 -3.38 0.42 26.04
CA PRO A 218 -4.74 0.06 25.69
C PRO A 218 -4.98 0.27 24.20
N GLN A 219 -5.51 -0.75 23.54
CA GLN A 219 -5.83 -0.72 22.12
C GLN A 219 -7.32 -0.50 21.92
N ASN A 220 -7.66 0.58 21.25
CA ASN A 220 -9.00 0.75 20.70
C ASN A 220 -9.10 -0.13 19.45
N THR A 221 -9.78 -1.27 19.56
CA THR A 221 -10.17 -2.07 18.40
C THR A 221 -11.25 -1.31 17.64
N ILE A 222 -10.88 -0.75 16.49
CA ILE A 222 -11.85 -0.23 15.52
C ILE A 222 -12.10 -1.35 14.51
N ASN A 223 -13.36 -1.74 14.38
CA ASN A 223 -13.84 -2.78 13.46
C ASN A 223 -13.87 -2.32 11.98
N ALA A 224 -13.11 -1.29 11.61
CA ALA A 224 -13.05 -0.81 10.24
C ALA A 224 -12.01 -1.62 9.48
N GLU A 225 -12.48 -2.56 8.66
CA GLU A 225 -11.68 -3.14 7.59
C GLU A 225 -11.17 -1.99 6.70
N HIS A 226 -9.85 -1.78 6.64
CA HIS A 226 -9.26 -0.81 5.71
C HIS A 226 -9.72 -1.15 4.29
N ARG A 227 -10.61 -0.32 3.75
CA ARG A 227 -11.06 -0.45 2.37
C ARG A 227 -9.98 0.15 1.48
N PHE A 228 -9.28 -0.70 0.73
CA PHE A 228 -8.28 -0.26 -0.25
C PHE A 228 -8.89 0.49 -1.44
N ASN A 229 -10.21 0.50 -1.56
CA ASN A 229 -10.89 1.57 -2.25
C ASN A 229 -10.98 2.72 -1.25
N PRO A 230 -10.25 3.84 -1.43
CA PRO A 230 -10.50 5.02 -0.61
C PRO A 230 -12.02 5.21 -0.61
N PRO A 231 -12.68 5.40 0.54
CA PRO A 231 -14.06 5.85 0.50
C PRO A 231 -14.01 7.07 -0.42
N ARG A 232 -14.61 6.96 -1.62
CA ARG A 232 -14.69 8.08 -2.57
C ARG A 232 -15.12 9.24 -1.70
N GLY A 233 -14.19 10.17 -1.45
CA GLY A 233 -14.27 11.05 -0.29
C GLY A 233 -15.68 11.56 -0.26
N VAL A 234 -16.43 11.21 0.81
CA VAL A 234 -17.90 11.07 0.80
C VAL A 234 -18.37 11.99 -0.29
N THR A 235 -18.77 11.44 -1.44
CA THR A 235 -19.56 12.24 -2.34
C THR A 235 -20.74 12.56 -1.45
N GLU A 236 -20.67 13.73 -0.81
CA GLU A 236 -21.77 14.64 -0.81
C GLU A 236 -22.14 14.65 -2.31
N LYS A 237 -23.00 13.69 -2.69
CA LYS A 237 -24.31 14.10 -3.10
C LYS A 237 -24.73 15.14 -2.06
N LYS A 238 -24.23 16.38 -2.23
CA LYS A 238 -25.13 17.45 -2.57
C LYS A 238 -25.94 16.87 -3.70
N SER A 239 -26.96 16.09 -3.30
CA SER A 239 -28.25 16.20 -3.88
C SER A 239 -28.44 17.71 -3.86
N LEU A 240 -28.07 18.36 -4.95
CA LEU A 240 -29.00 19.34 -5.44
C LEU A 240 -30.25 18.49 -5.56
N ASP A 241 -31.15 18.64 -4.59
CA ASP A 241 -32.55 18.38 -4.83
C ASP A 241 -32.93 19.38 -5.92
N CYS A 242 -32.48 19.08 -7.15
CA CYS A 242 -33.18 19.37 -8.37
C CYS A 242 -34.44 18.52 -8.25
N SER A 243 -35.33 18.96 -7.36
CA SER A 243 -36.74 18.69 -7.47
C SER A 243 -37.06 18.99 -8.93
N ARG A 244 -37.58 17.97 -9.64
CA ARG A 244 -38.26 18.22 -10.91
C ARG A 244 -39.17 19.43 -10.69
N PRO A 245 -39.33 20.36 -11.65
CA PRO A 245 -40.20 21.52 -11.49
C PRO A 245 -41.51 21.05 -10.88
N ASN A 246 -41.68 21.31 -9.59
CA ASN A 246 -42.82 20.79 -8.88
C ASN A 246 -43.99 21.59 -9.47
N ALA A 247 -45.09 20.94 -9.84
CA ALA A 247 -46.25 21.65 -10.39
C ALA A 247 -46.78 22.72 -9.40
N LYS A 248 -46.35 22.61 -8.13
CA LYS A 248 -46.50 23.63 -7.10
C LYS A 248 -45.29 24.58 -7.12
N PRO A 249 -45.50 25.89 -7.28
CA PRO A 249 -44.42 26.87 -7.28
C PRO A 249 -43.61 26.79 -5.99
N ALA A 250 -42.28 26.91 -6.10
CA ALA A 250 -41.33 26.80 -4.99
C ALA A 250 -41.55 27.86 -3.89
N LEU A 251 -42.27 28.93 -4.24
CA LEU A 251 -42.85 29.88 -3.33
C LEU A 251 -44.37 29.72 -3.41
N PRO A 252 -45.10 29.67 -2.29
CA PRO A 252 -46.56 29.75 -2.34
C PRO A 252 -46.94 30.98 -3.16
N ARG A 253 -47.77 30.79 -4.21
CA ARG A 253 -48.37 31.92 -4.89
C ARG A 253 -49.14 32.68 -3.83
N ILE A 254 -48.77 33.93 -3.59
CA ILE A 254 -49.55 34.83 -2.76
C ILE A 254 -50.88 34.99 -3.49
N THR A 255 -51.90 34.27 -3.02
CA THR A 255 -53.28 34.31 -3.55
C THR A 255 -54.08 35.42 -2.90
N GLU A 256 -53.60 35.92 -1.77
CA GLU A 256 -54.06 37.17 -1.19
C GLU A 256 -53.52 38.33 -2.02
N PRO A 257 -54.27 39.43 -2.19
CA PRO A 257 -53.68 40.65 -2.72
C PRO A 257 -52.43 40.94 -1.89
N LEU A 258 -51.27 41.08 -2.56
CA LEU A 258 -50.07 41.65 -1.93
C LEU A 258 -50.54 42.87 -1.13
N PRO A 259 -50.12 43.03 0.14
CA PRO A 259 -50.51 44.20 0.91
C PRO A 259 -50.07 45.39 0.08
N PHE A 260 -51.04 46.05 -0.56
CA PHE A 260 -50.74 47.28 -1.24
C PHE A 260 -50.31 48.21 -0.12
N PRO A 261 -49.13 48.82 -0.22
CA PRO A 261 -48.69 49.82 0.73
C PRO A 261 -49.84 50.79 1.00
N GLU A 262 -50.23 50.94 2.26
CA GLU A 262 -51.36 51.83 2.61
C GLU A 262 -51.01 53.29 2.31
N ASP A 263 -49.73 53.61 2.28
CA ASP A 263 -49.20 54.92 1.94
C ASP A 263 -47.88 54.87 1.12
N LEU A 264 -47.39 56.05 0.75
CA LEU A 264 -46.16 56.22 -0.01
C LEU A 264 -44.92 55.73 0.76
N VAL A 265 -44.94 55.79 2.09
CA VAL A 265 -43.81 55.43 2.96
C VAL A 265 -43.64 53.91 2.98
N ASP A 266 -44.72 53.15 3.13
CA ASP A 266 -44.70 51.69 3.00
C ASP A 266 -44.27 51.26 1.59
N CYS A 267 -44.65 52.01 0.56
CA CYS A 267 -44.30 51.69 -0.82
C CYS A 267 -42.79 51.81 -1.03
N LEU A 268 -42.18 52.87 -0.48
CA LEU A 268 -40.74 53.07 -0.46
C LEU A 268 -40.02 52.01 0.41
N ALA A 269 -40.59 51.60 1.55
CA ALA A 269 -40.03 50.57 2.40
C ALA A 269 -40.00 49.19 1.70
N HIS A 270 -41.09 48.84 0.99
CA HIS A 270 -41.17 47.61 0.19
C HIS A 270 -40.19 47.61 -0.98
N VAL A 271 -40.04 48.74 -1.69
CA VAL A 271 -39.05 48.88 -2.76
C VAL A 271 -37.62 48.75 -2.22
N ALA A 272 -37.30 49.39 -1.09
CA ALA A 272 -36.01 49.28 -0.44
C ALA A 272 -35.69 47.82 -0.05
N ALA A 273 -36.64 47.12 0.58
CA ALA A 273 -36.48 45.71 0.94
C ALA A 273 -36.29 44.80 -0.29
N TYR A 274 -36.96 45.09 -1.40
CA TYR A 274 -36.79 44.33 -2.64
C TYR A 274 -35.41 44.56 -3.26
N VAL A 275 -34.94 45.82 -3.29
CA VAL A 275 -33.59 46.19 -3.77
C VAL A 275 -32.51 45.54 -2.90
N ASP A 276 -32.66 45.56 -1.56
CA ASP A 276 -31.72 44.91 -0.65
C ASP A 276 -31.67 43.40 -0.86
N ARG A 277 -32.83 42.76 -1.05
CA ARG A 277 -32.89 41.32 -1.32
C ARG A 277 -32.28 40.96 -2.68
N ALA A 278 -32.50 41.78 -3.71
CA ALA A 278 -31.85 41.62 -5.00
C ALA A 278 -30.33 41.78 -4.89
N GLY A 279 -29.86 42.79 -4.14
CA GLY A 279 -28.44 43.00 -3.85
C GLY A 279 -27.80 41.84 -3.09
N TYR A 280 -28.51 41.28 -2.10
CA TYR A 280 -28.07 40.08 -1.38
C TYR A 280 -27.93 38.87 -2.31
N HIS A 281 -28.92 38.62 -3.18
CA HIS A 281 -28.88 37.52 -4.14
C HIS A 281 -27.75 37.69 -5.16
N ALA A 282 -27.52 38.91 -5.68
CA ALA A 282 -26.40 39.18 -6.58
C ALA A 282 -25.04 38.90 -5.91
N LYS A 283 -24.86 39.37 -4.66
CA LYS A 283 -23.63 39.16 -3.88
C LYS A 283 -23.42 37.69 -3.50
N PHE A 284 -24.51 36.96 -3.20
CA PHE A 284 -24.46 35.52 -2.96
C PHE A 284 -24.02 34.76 -4.22
N SER A 285 -24.63 35.06 -5.37
CA SER A 285 -24.28 34.43 -6.65
C SER A 285 -22.83 34.68 -7.05
N GLN A 286 -22.33 35.92 -6.87
CA GLN A 286 -20.92 36.25 -7.11
C GLN A 286 -19.98 35.42 -6.23
N ARG A 287 -20.26 35.30 -4.92
CA ARG A 287 -19.46 34.48 -4.01
C ARG A 287 -19.47 33.00 -4.39
N GLN A 288 -20.60 32.47 -4.87
CA GLN A 288 -20.65 31.08 -5.33
C GLN A 288 -19.85 30.89 -6.61
N PHE A 289 -19.92 31.84 -7.56
CA PHE A 289 -19.11 31.83 -8.76
C PHE A 289 -17.61 31.85 -8.44
N ASP A 290 -17.15 32.79 -7.60
CA ASP A 290 -15.74 32.90 -7.21
C ASP A 290 -15.24 31.61 -6.53
N LYS A 291 -16.10 30.95 -5.75
CA LYS A 291 -15.76 29.67 -5.11
C LYS A 291 -15.65 28.53 -6.14
N LEU A 292 -16.55 28.51 -7.13
CA LEU A 292 -16.53 27.51 -8.20
C LEU A 292 -15.31 27.69 -9.10
N ASP A 293 -14.99 28.94 -9.45
CA ASP A 293 -13.88 29.34 -10.30
C ASP A 293 -12.53 28.93 -9.67
N ARG A 294 -12.33 29.22 -8.38
CA ARG A 294 -11.15 28.73 -7.64
C ARG A 294 -11.06 27.21 -7.60
N ALA A 295 -12.18 26.52 -7.42
CA ALA A 295 -12.21 25.05 -7.41
C ALA A 295 -11.87 24.46 -8.78
N PHE A 296 -12.33 25.11 -9.86
CA PHE A 296 -12.02 24.72 -11.23
C PHE A 296 -10.53 24.85 -11.53
N HIS A 297 -9.91 26.00 -11.23
CA HIS A 297 -8.46 26.18 -11.43
C HIS A 297 -7.61 25.24 -10.56
N LEU A 298 -8.07 24.90 -9.36
CA LEU A 298 -7.39 23.89 -8.54
C LEU A 298 -7.48 22.50 -9.18
N ALA A 299 -8.62 22.16 -9.78
CA ALA A 299 -8.80 20.89 -10.48
C ALA A 299 -7.92 20.82 -11.75
N GLU A 300 -7.81 21.92 -12.50
CA GLU A 300 -6.94 22.05 -13.67
C GLU A 300 -5.47 21.80 -13.30
N LYS A 301 -4.95 22.47 -12.26
CA LYS A 301 -3.59 22.21 -11.75
C LYS A 301 -3.37 20.77 -11.28
N LYS A 302 -4.39 20.13 -10.71
CA LYS A 302 -4.32 18.70 -10.31
C LYS A 302 -4.22 17.78 -11.51
N VAL A 303 -4.90 18.10 -12.62
CA VAL A 303 -4.81 17.35 -13.87
C VAL A 303 -3.42 17.48 -14.47
N GLU A 304 -2.87 18.70 -14.53
CA GLU A 304 -1.51 18.95 -15.02
C GLU A 304 -0.44 18.16 -14.24
N LYS A 305 -0.45 18.22 -12.90
CA LYS A 305 0.47 17.42 -12.06
C LYS A 305 0.32 15.91 -12.27
N ARG A 306 -0.92 15.44 -12.48
CA ARG A 306 -1.18 14.02 -12.76
C ARG A 306 -0.62 13.62 -14.12
N ASP A 307 -0.74 14.48 -15.13
CA ASP A 307 -0.19 14.23 -16.46
C ASP A 307 1.35 14.17 -16.43
N GLU A 308 2.01 15.08 -15.70
CA GLU A 308 3.46 15.02 -15.47
C GLU A 308 3.89 13.69 -14.82
N THR A 309 3.11 13.23 -13.84
CA THR A 309 3.38 11.96 -13.15
C THR A 309 3.18 10.77 -14.08
N ILE A 310 2.13 10.78 -14.91
CA ILE A 310 1.88 9.74 -15.91
C ILE A 310 3.02 9.66 -16.91
N VAL A 311 3.57 10.80 -17.36
CA VAL A 311 4.72 10.83 -18.27
C VAL A 311 5.95 10.20 -17.62
N LYS A 312 6.26 10.54 -16.36
CA LYS A 312 7.37 9.93 -15.61
C LYS A 312 7.18 8.42 -15.46
N LEU A 313 6.00 7.97 -15.03
CA LEU A 313 5.70 6.55 -14.84
C LEU A 313 5.80 5.76 -16.15
N LYS A 314 5.35 6.33 -17.28
CA LYS A 314 5.54 5.70 -18.59
C LYS A 314 7.03 5.54 -18.94
N GLY A 315 7.85 6.53 -18.61
CA GLY A 315 9.30 6.45 -18.77
C GLY A 315 9.94 5.35 -17.90
N ASP A 316 9.54 5.26 -16.64
CA ASP A 316 10.00 4.21 -15.73
C ASP A 316 9.58 2.81 -16.19
N VAL A 317 8.35 2.64 -16.68
CA VAL A 317 7.87 1.37 -17.23
C VAL A 317 8.72 0.95 -18.43
N ALA A 318 8.98 1.86 -19.37
CA ALA A 318 9.83 1.56 -20.53
C ALA A 318 11.26 1.17 -20.12
N ARG A 319 11.85 1.86 -19.12
CA ARG A 319 13.17 1.49 -18.57
C ARG A 319 13.14 0.09 -17.97
N LEU A 320 12.16 -0.21 -17.13
CA LEU A 320 12.01 -1.51 -16.46
C LEU A 320 11.77 -2.65 -17.45
N GLU A 321 11.04 -2.42 -18.55
CA GLU A 321 10.89 -3.40 -19.62
C GLU A 321 12.22 -3.70 -20.32
N THR A 322 13.06 -2.67 -20.49
CA THR A 322 14.40 -2.81 -21.06
C THR A 322 15.31 -3.61 -20.12
N GLU A 323 15.35 -3.25 -18.83
CA GLU A 323 16.12 -3.97 -17.81
C GLU A 323 15.66 -5.43 -17.67
N LYS A 324 14.35 -5.69 -17.73
CA LYS A 324 13.79 -7.05 -17.72
C LYS A 324 14.30 -7.88 -18.90
N LYS A 325 14.41 -7.27 -20.08
CA LYS A 325 14.96 -7.93 -21.27
C LYS A 325 16.44 -8.25 -21.08
N ASP A 326 17.23 -7.28 -20.61
CA ASP A 326 18.66 -7.49 -20.35
C ASP A 326 18.93 -8.56 -19.29
N LEU A 327 18.13 -8.59 -18.22
CA LEU A 327 18.22 -9.62 -17.18
C LEU A 327 17.86 -11.00 -17.72
N LYS A 328 16.85 -11.08 -18.60
CA LYS A 328 16.49 -12.33 -19.27
C LYS A 328 17.64 -12.84 -20.14
N ASP A 329 18.23 -11.97 -20.95
CA ASP A 329 19.36 -12.33 -21.83
C ASP A 329 20.58 -12.80 -21.01
N ARG A 330 20.83 -12.18 -19.83
CA ARG A 330 21.87 -12.64 -18.90
C ARG A 330 21.56 -14.00 -18.27
N ASN A 331 20.32 -14.24 -17.88
CA ASN A 331 19.91 -15.55 -17.35
C ASN A 331 20.06 -16.64 -18.41
N ASP A 332 19.61 -16.39 -19.65
CA ASP A 332 19.76 -17.34 -20.76
C ASP A 332 21.25 -17.65 -21.05
N ALA A 333 22.14 -16.66 -20.87
CA ALA A 333 23.59 -16.85 -20.98
C ALA A 333 24.19 -17.65 -19.82
N LEU A 334 23.72 -17.44 -18.58
CA LEU A 334 24.15 -18.20 -17.41
C LEU A 334 23.68 -19.66 -17.47
N ASP A 335 22.44 -19.91 -17.91
CA ASP A 335 21.93 -21.26 -18.08
C ASP A 335 22.76 -22.06 -19.09
N LYS A 336 23.19 -21.43 -20.19
CA LYS A 336 24.13 -22.07 -21.14
C LYS A 336 25.46 -22.43 -20.50
N LYS A 337 26.05 -21.53 -19.70
CA LYS A 337 27.30 -21.80 -18.97
C LYS A 337 27.15 -22.95 -17.97
N ILE A 338 26.04 -23.00 -17.22
CA ILE A 338 25.78 -24.08 -16.27
C ILE A 338 25.70 -25.44 -16.99
N VAL A 339 25.07 -25.48 -18.17
CA VAL A 339 25.01 -26.71 -18.97
C VAL A 339 26.40 -27.14 -19.46
N GLU A 340 27.24 -26.21 -19.91
CA GLU A 340 28.62 -26.48 -20.31
C GLU A 340 29.47 -26.98 -19.13
N GLU A 341 29.42 -26.31 -17.98
CA GLU A 341 30.15 -26.72 -16.76
C GLU A 341 29.70 -28.10 -16.27
N ARG A 342 28.39 -28.41 -16.31
CA ARG A 342 27.88 -29.75 -15.97
C ARG A 342 28.41 -30.81 -16.93
N LYS A 343 28.51 -30.50 -18.22
CA LYS A 343 29.07 -31.42 -19.23
C LYS A 343 30.56 -31.66 -18.98
N GLU A 344 31.32 -30.63 -18.63
CA GLU A 344 32.73 -30.76 -18.27
C GLU A 344 32.92 -31.55 -16.96
N ALA A 345 32.11 -31.28 -15.94
CA ALA A 345 32.14 -32.00 -14.67
C ALA A 345 31.85 -33.50 -14.87
N ALA A 346 30.82 -33.84 -15.66
CA ALA A 346 30.51 -35.23 -16.00
C ALA A 346 31.67 -35.92 -16.75
N ALA A 347 32.36 -35.21 -17.64
CA ALA A 347 33.54 -35.75 -18.33
C ALA A 347 34.73 -35.99 -17.39
N ARG A 348 34.93 -35.11 -16.39
CA ARG A 348 35.96 -35.30 -15.36
C ARG A 348 35.62 -36.48 -14.44
N GLU A 349 34.36 -36.60 -14.02
CA GLU A 349 33.88 -37.70 -13.19
C GLU A 349 34.06 -39.06 -13.90
N ALA A 350 33.72 -39.14 -15.19
CA ALA A 350 33.93 -40.37 -15.97
C ALA A 350 35.41 -40.79 -16.02
N LYS A 351 36.35 -39.83 -16.19
CA LYS A 351 37.79 -40.10 -16.14
C LYS A 351 38.26 -40.58 -14.77
N LEU A 352 37.76 -39.96 -13.70
CA LEU A 352 38.09 -40.37 -12.33
C LEU A 352 37.57 -41.77 -12.02
N GLN A 353 36.36 -42.11 -12.50
CA GLN A 353 35.80 -43.46 -12.36
C GLN A 353 36.65 -44.50 -13.11
N GLU A 354 37.14 -44.19 -14.31
CA GLU A 354 38.05 -45.07 -15.06
C GLU A 354 39.37 -45.28 -14.30
N GLN A 355 39.97 -44.20 -13.78
CA GLN A 355 41.19 -44.27 -12.96
C GLN A 355 40.99 -45.10 -11.69
N LEU A 356 39.85 -44.94 -11.01
CA LEU A 356 39.50 -45.70 -9.81
C LEU A 356 39.34 -47.19 -10.12
N GLN A 357 38.69 -47.54 -11.24
CA GLN A 357 38.57 -48.93 -11.66
C GLN A 357 39.93 -49.58 -11.95
N LYS A 358 40.84 -48.84 -12.59
CA LYS A 358 42.21 -49.30 -12.85
C LYS A 358 42.99 -49.53 -11.55
N ALA A 359 42.94 -48.57 -10.62
CA ALA A 359 43.58 -48.71 -9.31
C ALA A 359 43.04 -49.91 -8.51
N LEU A 360 41.73 -50.18 -8.57
CA LEU A 360 41.12 -51.36 -7.95
C LEU A 360 41.59 -52.68 -8.60
N GLN A 361 41.81 -52.71 -9.92
CA GLN A 361 42.38 -53.87 -10.59
C GLN A 361 43.83 -54.12 -10.18
N ASP A 362 44.64 -53.07 -10.11
CA ASP A 362 46.04 -53.15 -9.68
C ASP A 362 46.16 -53.62 -8.22
N LEU A 363 45.29 -53.14 -7.33
CA LEU A 363 45.23 -53.58 -5.94
C LEU A 363 44.91 -55.08 -5.84
N ARG A 364 43.93 -55.57 -6.61
CA ARG A 364 43.59 -57.01 -6.65
C ARG A 364 44.74 -57.84 -7.18
N ALA A 365 45.46 -57.37 -8.19
CA ALA A 365 46.63 -58.05 -8.73
C ALA A 365 47.77 -58.12 -7.69
N SER A 366 47.98 -57.05 -6.92
CA SER A 366 48.96 -57.02 -5.82
C SER A 366 48.60 -58.02 -4.71
N GLN A 367 47.33 -58.02 -4.26
CA GLN A 367 46.85 -58.97 -3.25
C GLN A 367 46.98 -60.45 -3.70
N ALA A 368 46.77 -60.72 -4.99
CA ALA A 368 46.98 -62.06 -5.54
C ALA A 368 48.47 -62.46 -5.55
N ARG A 369 49.37 -61.51 -5.82
CA ARG A 369 50.82 -61.71 -5.77
C ARG A 369 51.30 -61.98 -4.33
N GLU A 370 50.76 -61.25 -3.36
CA GLU A 370 51.08 -61.43 -1.95
C GLU A 370 50.71 -62.83 -1.42
N LYS A 371 49.51 -63.32 -1.76
CA LYS A 371 49.09 -64.71 -1.43
C LYS A 371 50.00 -65.76 -2.07
N ARG A 372 50.55 -65.49 -3.25
CA ARG A 372 51.49 -66.39 -3.92
C ARG A 372 52.84 -66.44 -3.20
N ILE A 373 53.33 -65.28 -2.75
CA ILE A 373 54.55 -65.16 -1.94
C ILE A 373 54.37 -65.85 -0.59
N GLU A 374 53.23 -65.72 0.07
CA GLU A 374 52.93 -66.45 1.31
C GLU A 374 52.98 -67.98 1.12
N LYS A 375 52.46 -68.49 0.00
CA LYS A 375 52.52 -69.91 -0.33
C LYS A 375 53.96 -70.38 -0.58
N GLU A 376 54.72 -69.64 -1.38
CA GLU A 376 56.14 -69.94 -1.65
C GLU A 376 56.99 -69.89 -0.36
N ASN A 377 56.70 -68.95 0.55
CA ASN A 377 57.33 -68.89 1.86
C ASN A 377 56.96 -70.06 2.78
N GLY A 378 55.73 -70.60 2.66
CA GLY A 378 55.31 -71.82 3.33
C GLY A 378 56.12 -73.03 2.85
N ASP A 379 56.22 -73.21 1.53
CA ASP A 379 56.97 -74.31 0.91
C ASP A 379 58.47 -74.25 1.27
N LEU A 380 59.06 -73.05 1.35
CA LEU A 380 60.44 -72.84 1.80
C LEU A 380 60.66 -73.24 3.27
N ARG A 381 59.72 -72.95 4.16
CA ARG A 381 59.81 -73.36 5.57
C ARG A 381 59.79 -74.88 5.74
N ASP A 382 59.02 -75.58 4.91
CA ASP A 382 58.98 -77.04 4.92
C ASP A 382 60.25 -77.67 4.33
N TYR A 383 60.88 -77.00 3.36
CA TYR A 383 62.18 -77.40 2.83
C TYR A 383 63.29 -77.29 3.89
N ILE A 384 63.31 -76.19 4.65
CA ILE A 384 64.27 -75.97 5.75
C ILE A 384 64.13 -77.02 6.85
N LYS A 385 62.91 -77.44 7.19
CA LYS A 385 62.66 -78.51 8.18
C LYS A 385 63.17 -79.88 7.72
N LYS A 386 63.06 -80.19 6.42
CA LYS A 386 63.61 -81.43 5.85
C LYS A 386 65.14 -81.46 5.88
N ASP A 387 65.78 -80.34 5.59
CA ASP A 387 67.23 -80.24 5.58
C ASP A 387 67.81 -80.38 7.00
N ALA A 388 67.15 -79.76 8.00
CA ALA A 388 67.51 -79.91 9.41
C ALA A 388 67.37 -81.36 9.93
N ALA A 389 66.43 -82.15 9.40
CA ALA A 389 66.26 -83.56 9.76
C ALA A 389 67.36 -84.45 9.16
N LEU A 390 67.84 -84.14 7.95
CA LEU A 390 68.94 -84.85 7.28
C LEU A 390 70.30 -84.61 7.97
N ASP A 391 70.52 -83.40 8.48
CA ASP A 391 71.75 -83.07 9.22
C ASP A 391 71.82 -83.77 10.59
N ALA A 392 70.68 -83.95 11.27
CA ALA A 392 70.61 -84.73 12.51
C ALA A 392 70.92 -86.23 12.30
N GLU A 393 70.58 -86.77 11.13
CA GLU A 393 70.82 -88.18 10.78
C GLU A 393 72.29 -88.46 10.42
N ARG A 394 72.97 -87.47 9.82
CA ARG A 394 74.43 -87.52 9.55
C ARG A 394 75.25 -87.49 10.84
N GLN A 395 74.79 -86.76 11.84
CA GLN A 395 75.48 -86.63 13.12
C GLN A 395 75.44 -87.93 13.93
N LYS A 396 74.34 -88.69 13.83
CA LYS A 396 74.19 -90.00 14.49
C LYS A 396 75.08 -91.10 13.89
N LYS A 397 75.25 -91.11 12.56
CA LYS A 397 76.16 -92.03 11.86
C LYS A 397 77.64 -91.82 12.19
N TRP A 398 78.02 -90.60 12.56
CA TRP A 398 79.39 -90.27 12.94
C TRP A 398 79.76 -90.79 14.34
N GLU A 399 78.79 -90.80 15.26
CA GLU A 399 79.00 -91.30 16.63
C GLU A 399 79.09 -92.84 16.70
N ASP A 400 78.40 -93.56 15.81
CA ASP A 400 78.47 -95.03 15.72
C ASP A 400 79.79 -95.56 15.13
N TRP A 401 80.45 -94.80 14.26
CA TRP A 401 81.77 -95.18 13.71
C TRP A 401 82.88 -95.06 14.78
N LYS A 402 82.75 -94.10 15.69
CA LYS A 402 83.72 -93.79 16.75
C LYS A 402 83.79 -94.87 17.85
N LYS A 403 82.73 -95.65 18.03
CA LYS A 403 82.67 -96.77 18.99
C LYS A 403 83.35 -98.06 18.48
N LYS A 404 83.55 -98.20 17.17
CA LYS A 404 84.09 -99.42 16.56
C LYS A 404 85.61 -99.43 16.45
N ASP A 405 86.24 -98.26 16.45
CA ASP A 405 87.71 -98.09 16.38
C ASP A 405 88.40 -98.31 17.74
N ALA A 406 87.67 -98.11 18.84
CA ALA A 406 88.21 -98.22 20.20
C ALA A 406 88.43 -99.67 20.69
N GLU A 407 87.86 -100.68 20.01
CA GLU A 407 87.97 -102.10 20.39
C GLU A 407 89.15 -102.84 19.73
N ASP A 408 89.76 -102.29 18.67
CA ASP A 408 90.88 -102.92 17.95
C ASP A 408 92.29 -102.50 18.43
N ASP A 409 92.36 -101.45 19.27
CA ASP A 409 93.62 -100.87 19.78
C ASP A 409 94.13 -101.54 21.07
N ALA A 410 93.26 -102.24 21.81
CA ALA A 410 93.64 -102.91 23.07
C ALA A 410 94.48 -104.20 22.87
N ARG A 411 94.65 -104.69 21.62
CA ARG A 411 95.33 -105.99 21.34
C ARG A 411 96.76 -105.88 20.81
N ARG A 412 97.26 -104.68 20.49
CA ARG A 412 98.57 -104.49 19.83
C ARG A 412 99.66 -103.87 20.69
N GLU A 413 99.37 -103.57 21.96
CA GLU A 413 100.25 -102.78 22.85
C GLU A 413 101.18 -103.62 23.75
N LYS A 414 101.59 -104.83 23.30
CA LYS A 414 102.55 -105.65 24.05
C LYS A 414 103.91 -105.88 23.37
N GLU A 415 104.12 -105.53 22.10
CA GLU A 415 105.33 -106.00 21.39
C GLU A 415 106.18 -104.97 20.62
N TRP A 416 105.88 -103.67 20.60
CA TRP A 416 106.65 -102.75 19.73
C TRP A 416 107.08 -101.45 20.41
N LYS A 417 107.74 -101.59 21.56
CA LYS A 417 108.47 -100.50 22.22
C LYS A 417 109.91 -100.29 21.72
N ASP A 418 110.34 -101.03 20.70
CA ASP A 418 111.71 -100.89 20.23
C ASP A 418 111.80 -100.10 18.92
N HIS A 419 112.13 -98.83 19.14
CA HIS A 419 113.09 -98.06 18.36
C HIS A 419 112.63 -97.39 17.05
N ASP A 420 112.46 -96.06 17.17
CA ASP A 420 113.16 -95.09 16.30
C ASP A 420 112.54 -94.68 14.94
N LYS A 421 111.20 -94.72 14.81
CA LYS A 421 110.54 -94.13 13.63
C LYS A 421 109.25 -93.33 13.88
N ALA A 422 108.81 -93.22 15.14
CA ALA A 422 107.52 -92.63 15.51
C ALA A 422 107.50 -91.09 15.54
N ASP A 423 108.66 -90.42 15.65
CA ASP A 423 108.70 -88.96 15.83
C ASP A 423 108.57 -88.15 14.53
N HIS A 424 108.62 -88.79 13.36
CA HIS A 424 108.50 -88.09 12.06
C HIS A 424 107.19 -88.33 11.28
N GLU A 425 106.33 -89.25 11.69
CA GLU A 425 105.00 -89.42 11.08
C GLU A 425 103.86 -88.71 11.83
N ALA A 426 103.98 -88.48 13.15
CA ALA A 426 102.98 -87.74 13.92
C ALA A 426 102.88 -86.27 13.48
N LEU A 427 104.01 -85.63 13.18
CA LEU A 427 104.08 -84.24 12.70
C LEU A 427 103.42 -84.05 11.32
N LYS A 428 103.55 -85.02 10.40
CA LYS A 428 102.88 -84.98 9.08
C LYS A 428 101.37 -85.19 9.16
N ARG A 429 100.88 -86.02 10.09
CA ARG A 429 99.44 -86.26 10.28
C ARG A 429 98.75 -85.07 10.96
N VAL A 430 99.42 -84.43 11.92
CA VAL A 430 98.91 -83.21 12.57
C VAL A 430 98.95 -82.01 11.61
N GLN A 431 99.99 -81.85 10.79
CA GLN A 431 100.03 -80.79 9.77
C GLN A 431 98.94 -80.96 8.69
N LYS A 432 98.61 -82.20 8.30
CA LYS A 432 97.52 -82.47 7.37
C LYS A 432 96.14 -82.18 7.99
N SER A 433 95.92 -82.60 9.23
CA SER A 433 94.69 -82.31 9.98
C SER A 433 94.52 -80.81 10.26
N LEU A 434 95.61 -80.10 10.54
CA LEU A 434 95.61 -78.64 10.70
C LEU A 434 95.28 -77.93 9.38
N ALA A 435 95.89 -78.34 8.26
CA ALA A 435 95.58 -77.78 6.95
C ALA A 435 94.12 -78.03 6.52
N GLU A 436 93.56 -79.21 6.82
CA GLU A 436 92.15 -79.53 6.55
C GLU A 436 91.20 -78.75 7.47
N SER A 437 91.56 -78.56 8.74
CA SER A 437 90.81 -77.73 9.70
C SER A 437 90.85 -76.25 9.32
N GLU A 438 92.00 -75.72 8.90
CA GLU A 438 92.15 -74.36 8.40
C GLU A 438 91.40 -74.13 7.08
N ALA A 439 91.37 -75.14 6.19
CA ALA A 439 90.57 -75.09 4.96
C ALA A 439 89.06 -75.09 5.26
N ASN A 440 88.62 -75.87 6.26
CA ASN A 440 87.23 -75.84 6.72
C ASN A 440 86.89 -74.52 7.44
N GLY A 441 87.81 -73.98 8.25
CA GLY A 441 87.68 -72.67 8.86
C GLY A 441 87.52 -71.56 7.82
N ARG A 442 88.32 -71.58 6.75
CA ARG A 442 88.18 -70.68 5.61
C ARG A 442 86.84 -70.82 4.89
N ARG A 443 86.39 -72.06 4.60
CA ARG A 443 85.07 -72.30 3.98
C ARG A 443 83.90 -71.84 4.85
N LEU A 444 83.98 -72.03 6.16
CA LEU A 444 82.95 -71.55 7.08
C LEU A 444 82.96 -70.02 7.17
N SER A 445 84.15 -69.40 7.21
CA SER A 445 84.31 -67.95 7.19
C SER A 445 83.74 -67.33 5.90
N GLU A 446 84.02 -67.92 4.73
CA GLU A 446 83.41 -67.50 3.45
C GLU A 446 81.89 -67.62 3.46
N LYS A 447 81.34 -68.73 3.98
CA LYS A 447 79.88 -68.89 4.13
C LYS A 447 79.28 -67.87 5.09
N LEU A 448 80.00 -67.49 6.14
CA LEU A 448 79.59 -66.47 7.11
C LEU A 448 79.55 -65.10 6.43
N ILE A 449 80.59 -64.74 5.67
CA ILE A 449 80.64 -63.49 4.90
C ILE A 449 79.47 -63.40 3.91
N VAL A 450 79.16 -64.48 3.18
CA VAL A 450 78.02 -64.51 2.25
C VAL A 450 76.69 -64.35 2.98
N LYS A 451 76.53 -64.97 4.16
CA LYS A 451 75.32 -64.80 4.98
C LYS A 451 75.21 -63.39 5.54
N ASP A 452 76.30 -62.79 6.00
CA ASP A 452 76.33 -61.43 6.50
C ASP A 452 75.99 -60.42 5.40
N GLN A 453 76.50 -60.61 4.18
CA GLN A 453 76.09 -59.84 3.01
C GLN A 453 74.59 -59.97 2.74
N LYS A 454 74.04 -61.19 2.83
CA LYS A 454 72.59 -61.41 2.68
C LYS A 454 71.76 -60.72 3.76
N ILE A 455 72.25 -60.68 5.00
CA ILE A 455 71.59 -59.97 6.10
C ILE A 455 71.54 -58.46 5.81
N VAL A 456 72.65 -57.87 5.35
CA VAL A 456 72.71 -56.44 4.98
C VAL A 456 71.78 -56.11 3.80
N GLU A 457 71.69 -56.99 2.80
CA GLU A 457 70.74 -56.82 1.69
C GLU A 457 69.29 -56.85 2.17
N LEU A 458 68.93 -57.82 3.04
CA LEU A 458 67.58 -57.93 3.59
C LEU A 458 67.23 -56.75 4.49
N GLN A 459 68.18 -56.25 5.29
CA GLN A 459 67.98 -55.04 6.09
C GLN A 459 67.73 -53.82 5.21
N SER A 460 68.50 -53.67 4.13
CA SER A 460 68.31 -52.58 3.17
C SER A 460 66.95 -52.66 2.48
N SER A 461 66.51 -53.87 2.10
CA SER A 461 65.17 -54.10 1.52
C SER A 461 64.04 -53.85 2.53
N LEU A 462 64.26 -54.16 3.82
CA LEU A 462 63.29 -53.90 4.88
C LEU A 462 63.13 -52.40 5.14
N GLU A 463 64.22 -51.64 5.15
CA GLU A 463 64.14 -50.18 5.30
C GLU A 463 63.51 -49.51 4.07
N ALA A 464 63.76 -50.01 2.86
CA ALA A 464 63.06 -49.54 1.65
C ALA A 464 61.54 -49.74 1.75
N THR A 465 61.08 -50.93 2.14
CA THR A 465 59.65 -51.23 2.28
C THR A 465 58.98 -50.46 3.43
N LYS A 466 59.69 -50.19 4.53
CA LYS A 466 59.21 -49.27 5.58
C LYS A 466 59.04 -47.84 5.05
N CYS A 467 59.97 -47.37 4.21
CA CYS A 467 59.86 -46.06 3.59
C CYS A 467 58.63 -45.97 2.68
N GLU A 468 58.42 -46.98 1.82
CA GLU A 468 57.22 -47.08 0.97
C GLU A 468 55.91 -47.12 1.77
N LEU A 469 55.87 -47.87 2.87
CA LEU A 469 54.71 -47.93 3.77
C LEU A 469 54.40 -46.55 4.37
N ASN A 470 55.43 -45.81 4.81
CA ASN A 470 55.26 -44.47 5.35
C ASN A 470 54.75 -43.49 4.30
N THR A 471 55.24 -43.57 3.05
CA THR A 471 54.72 -42.77 1.93
C THR A 471 53.26 -43.09 1.64
N ALA A 472 52.89 -44.37 1.58
CA ALA A 472 51.51 -44.78 1.37
C ALA A 472 50.58 -44.30 2.49
N ARG A 473 51.07 -44.28 3.73
CA ARG A 473 50.30 -43.79 4.88
C ARG A 473 50.08 -42.28 4.84
N ALA A 474 51.10 -41.51 4.46
CA ALA A 474 50.97 -40.07 4.25
C ALA A 474 49.97 -39.75 3.12
N GLU A 475 49.95 -40.55 2.06
CA GLU A 475 48.99 -40.40 0.96
C GLU A 475 47.55 -40.71 1.40
N ILE A 476 47.35 -41.74 2.24
CA ILE A 476 46.04 -42.05 2.84
C ILE A 476 45.55 -40.87 3.70
N ASP A 477 46.42 -40.29 4.53
CA ASP A 477 46.06 -39.14 5.36
C ASP A 477 45.71 -37.92 4.50
N ARG A 478 46.44 -37.68 3.41
CA ARG A 478 46.14 -36.63 2.42
C ARG A 478 44.77 -36.82 1.78
N LEU A 479 44.48 -38.03 1.27
CA LEU A 479 43.20 -38.35 0.64
C LEU A 479 42.03 -38.28 1.63
N ASN A 480 42.24 -38.68 2.88
CA ASN A 480 41.21 -38.55 3.92
C ASN A 480 40.89 -37.08 4.22
N LEU A 481 41.89 -36.21 4.23
CA LEU A 481 41.68 -34.77 4.40
C LEU A 481 40.88 -34.19 3.23
N GLU A 482 41.26 -34.52 1.99
CA GLU A 482 40.52 -34.12 0.78
C GLU A 482 39.07 -34.61 0.80
N LEU A 483 38.84 -35.86 1.21
CA LEU A 483 37.49 -36.42 1.33
C LEU A 483 36.64 -35.65 2.35
N VAL A 484 37.22 -35.28 3.50
CA VAL A 484 36.51 -34.48 4.52
C VAL A 484 36.15 -33.10 3.99
N THR A 485 37.05 -32.44 3.25
CA THR A 485 36.77 -31.13 2.65
C THR A 485 35.67 -31.20 1.59
N GLU A 486 35.69 -32.23 0.73
CA GLU A 486 34.66 -32.43 -0.28
C GLU A 486 33.30 -32.77 0.33
N LEU A 487 33.27 -33.55 1.42
CA LEU A 487 32.03 -33.82 2.16
C LEU A 487 31.45 -32.55 2.78
N ALA A 488 32.29 -31.66 3.33
CA ALA A 488 31.84 -30.37 3.85
C ALA A 488 31.24 -29.50 2.73
N TYR A 489 31.92 -29.41 1.58
CA TYR A 489 31.45 -28.67 0.43
C TYR A 489 30.13 -29.22 -0.13
N LYS A 490 29.95 -30.54 -0.15
CA LYS A 490 28.68 -31.18 -0.53
C LYS A 490 27.52 -30.78 0.40
N VAL A 491 27.77 -30.69 1.71
CA VAL A 491 26.74 -30.27 2.68
C VAL A 491 26.33 -28.82 2.45
N GLU A 492 27.29 -27.93 2.17
CA GLU A 492 27.00 -26.53 1.80
C GLU A 492 26.15 -26.46 0.53
N LEU A 493 26.52 -27.18 -0.52
CA LEU A 493 25.73 -27.24 -1.76
C LEU A 493 24.31 -27.79 -1.54
N GLN A 494 24.12 -28.77 -0.64
CA GLN A 494 22.79 -29.27 -0.28
C GLN A 494 21.96 -28.20 0.42
N GLN A 495 22.55 -27.43 1.33
CA GLN A 495 21.85 -26.33 2.02
C GLN A 495 21.45 -25.22 1.03
N GLU A 496 22.33 -24.88 0.07
CA GLU A 496 22.01 -23.91 -0.98
C GLU A 496 20.90 -24.41 -1.91
N LEU A 497 20.89 -25.71 -2.24
CA LEU A 497 19.83 -26.32 -3.03
C LEU A 497 18.47 -26.27 -2.30
N GLU A 498 18.43 -26.60 -1.01
CA GLU A 498 17.20 -26.51 -0.21
C GLU A 498 16.70 -25.06 -0.10
N ALA A 499 17.62 -24.11 0.11
CA ALA A 499 17.27 -22.68 0.16
C ALA A 499 16.72 -22.16 -1.18
N THR A 500 17.26 -22.62 -2.31
CA THR A 500 16.76 -22.25 -3.64
C THR A 500 15.41 -22.92 -3.96
N GLN A 501 15.20 -24.16 -3.53
CA GLN A 501 13.90 -24.84 -3.66
C GLN A 501 12.79 -24.13 -2.88
N GLU A 502 13.07 -23.66 -1.65
CA GLU A 502 12.04 -22.92 -0.90
C GLU A 502 11.75 -21.55 -1.54
N LYS A 503 12.77 -20.86 -2.07
CA LYS A 503 12.57 -19.63 -2.86
C LYS A 503 11.67 -19.87 -4.08
N LEU A 504 11.88 -20.98 -4.80
CA LEU A 504 11.05 -21.37 -5.93
C LEU A 504 9.60 -21.60 -5.48
N ARG A 505 9.38 -22.35 -4.39
CA ARG A 505 8.04 -22.63 -3.86
C ARG A 505 7.30 -21.36 -3.45
N VAL A 506 8.00 -20.38 -2.88
CA VAL A 506 7.43 -19.06 -2.55
C VAL A 506 7.06 -18.27 -3.81
N ALA A 507 7.90 -18.32 -4.84
CA ALA A 507 7.63 -17.68 -6.12
C ALA A 507 6.41 -18.30 -6.82
N GLU A 508 6.28 -19.63 -6.82
CA GLU A 508 5.11 -20.35 -7.38
C GLU A 508 3.80 -19.92 -6.70
N LYS A 509 3.78 -19.85 -5.37
CA LYS A 509 2.61 -19.35 -4.62
C LYS A 509 2.27 -17.91 -4.97
N SER A 510 3.29 -17.08 -5.18
CA SER A 510 3.11 -15.68 -5.57
C SER A 510 2.50 -15.56 -6.98
N VAL A 511 2.95 -16.38 -7.93
CA VAL A 511 2.39 -16.45 -9.28
C VAL A 511 0.93 -16.93 -9.26
N GLN A 512 0.61 -17.95 -8.47
CA GLN A 512 -0.78 -18.41 -8.29
C GLN A 512 -1.68 -17.31 -7.74
N TYR A 513 -1.20 -16.58 -6.73
CA TYR A 513 -1.94 -15.45 -6.16
C TYR A 513 -2.16 -14.33 -7.18
N LEU A 514 -1.12 -13.92 -7.91
CA LEU A 514 -1.23 -12.89 -8.95
C LEU A 514 -2.21 -13.31 -10.06
N THR A 515 -2.23 -14.59 -10.41
CA THR A 515 -3.18 -15.14 -11.40
C THR A 515 -4.63 -15.04 -10.90
N GLN A 516 -4.87 -15.31 -9.62
CA GLN A 516 -6.20 -15.14 -9.02
C GLN A 516 -6.63 -13.66 -9.01
N GLN A 517 -5.72 -12.75 -8.64
CA GLN A 517 -6.00 -11.31 -8.66
C GLN A 517 -6.30 -10.80 -10.08
N TYR A 518 -5.54 -11.25 -11.07
CA TYR A 518 -5.77 -10.93 -12.47
C TYR A 518 -7.18 -11.36 -12.93
N ASN A 519 -7.62 -12.57 -12.54
CA ASN A 519 -8.96 -13.05 -12.86
C ASN A 519 -10.07 -12.21 -12.20
N ILE A 520 -9.89 -11.83 -10.93
CA ILE A 520 -10.85 -10.96 -10.21
C ILE A 520 -10.95 -9.59 -10.89
N LEU A 521 -9.82 -8.96 -11.18
CA LEU A 521 -9.78 -7.66 -11.87
C LEU A 521 -10.39 -7.73 -13.27
N THR A 522 -10.22 -8.85 -13.97
CA THR A 522 -10.83 -9.07 -15.29
C THR A 522 -12.36 -9.11 -15.21
N ILE A 523 -12.92 -9.76 -14.17
CA ILE A 523 -14.37 -9.79 -13.93
C ILE A 523 -14.87 -8.38 -13.57
N GLN A 524 -14.19 -7.67 -12.66
CA GLN A 524 -14.55 -6.31 -12.27
C GLN A 524 -14.53 -5.35 -13.46
N LEU A 525 -13.53 -5.45 -14.34
CA LEU A 525 -13.45 -4.64 -15.55
C LEU A 525 -14.62 -4.92 -16.50
N ALA A 526 -15.09 -6.17 -16.58
CA ALA A 526 -16.26 -6.52 -17.39
C ALA A 526 -17.55 -5.92 -16.81
N ASP A 527 -17.72 -5.95 -15.49
CA ASP A 527 -18.85 -5.35 -14.80
C ASP A 527 -18.86 -3.82 -14.95
N GLU A 528 -17.71 -3.16 -14.76
CA GLU A 528 -17.58 -1.71 -14.96
C GLU A 528 -17.87 -1.29 -16.41
N LYS A 529 -17.46 -2.09 -17.40
CA LYS A 529 -17.81 -1.84 -18.80
C LYS A 529 -19.32 -1.92 -19.05
N LYS A 530 -19.99 -2.88 -18.42
CA LYS A 530 -21.46 -3.03 -18.50
C LYS A 530 -22.19 -1.90 -17.79
N GLU A 531 -21.66 -1.40 -16.68
CA GLU A 531 -22.24 -0.25 -15.98
C GLU A 531 -22.02 1.05 -16.78
N ASN A 532 -20.83 1.24 -17.36
CA ASN A 532 -20.55 2.36 -18.26
C ASN A 532 -21.46 2.36 -19.50
N SER A 533 -21.78 1.20 -20.07
CA SER A 533 -22.70 1.14 -21.22
C SER A 533 -24.10 1.59 -20.83
N LYS A 534 -24.61 1.19 -19.66
CA LYS A 534 -25.90 1.67 -19.12
C LYS A 534 -25.89 3.17 -18.88
N LEU A 535 -24.85 3.70 -18.24
CA LEU A 535 -24.73 5.14 -17.99
C LEU A 535 -24.68 5.96 -19.29
N ARG A 536 -24.08 5.41 -20.36
CA ARG A 536 -24.11 6.05 -21.69
C ARG A 536 -25.51 6.07 -22.30
N GLU A 537 -26.27 4.98 -22.16
CA GLU A 537 -27.68 4.94 -22.61
C GLU A 537 -28.55 5.93 -21.82
N GLU A 538 -28.37 6.02 -20.50
CA GLU A 538 -29.05 6.98 -19.65
C GLU A 538 -28.69 8.43 -20.01
N LEU A 539 -27.40 8.71 -20.25
CA LEU A 539 -26.92 10.02 -20.69
C LEU A 539 -27.52 10.40 -22.05
N GLN A 540 -27.56 9.46 -22.99
CA GLN A 540 -28.17 9.68 -24.30
C GLN A 540 -29.67 10.01 -24.17
N THR A 541 -30.38 9.25 -23.34
CA THR A 541 -31.80 9.50 -23.06
C THR A 541 -32.02 10.87 -22.43
N ALA A 542 -31.16 11.28 -21.49
CA ALA A 542 -31.21 12.60 -20.88
C ALA A 542 -30.95 13.73 -21.90
N GLN A 543 -30.00 13.54 -22.81
CA GLN A 543 -29.73 14.49 -23.89
C GLN A 543 -30.91 14.65 -24.85
N ASP A 544 -31.57 13.56 -25.21
CA ASP A 544 -32.72 13.62 -26.11
C ASP A 544 -33.94 14.26 -25.44
N ASN A 545 -34.16 13.98 -24.15
CA ASN A 545 -35.15 14.68 -23.33
C ASN A 545 -34.86 16.19 -23.23
N PHE A 546 -33.59 16.58 -23.08
CA PHE A 546 -33.19 17.98 -23.05
C PHE A 546 -33.44 18.69 -24.39
N LYS A 547 -33.16 18.02 -25.52
CA LYS A 547 -33.47 18.55 -26.86
C LYS A 547 -34.98 18.78 -27.02
N GLU A 548 -35.81 17.84 -26.59
CA GLU A 548 -37.27 17.98 -26.68
C GLU A 548 -37.79 19.11 -25.78
N ALA A 549 -37.28 19.21 -24.54
CA ALA A 549 -37.63 20.32 -23.64
C ALA A 549 -37.23 21.69 -24.24
N ASN A 550 -36.05 21.78 -24.87
CA ASN A 550 -35.63 23.00 -25.58
C ASN A 550 -36.53 23.31 -26.78
N ARG A 551 -37.03 22.30 -27.50
CA ARG A 551 -38.00 22.49 -28.58
C ARG A 551 -39.31 23.05 -28.03
N GLN A 552 -39.83 22.48 -26.95
CA GLN A 552 -41.03 22.96 -26.28
C GLN A 552 -40.87 24.40 -25.77
N LEU A 553 -39.72 24.74 -25.20
CA LEU A 553 -39.42 26.10 -24.75
C LEU A 553 -39.43 27.11 -25.91
N ARG A 554 -38.87 26.76 -27.07
CA ARG A 554 -38.92 27.61 -28.27
C ARG A 554 -40.36 27.85 -28.72
N ASN A 555 -41.15 26.78 -28.85
CA ASN A 555 -42.55 26.88 -29.25
C ASN A 555 -43.35 27.77 -28.28
N ALA A 556 -43.16 27.60 -26.96
CA ALA A 556 -43.83 28.42 -25.95
C ALA A 556 -43.39 29.90 -26.02
N LYS A 557 -42.14 30.17 -26.39
CA LYS A 557 -41.65 31.52 -26.60
C LYS A 557 -42.31 32.17 -27.82
N ASP A 558 -42.41 31.44 -28.93
CA ASP A 558 -43.07 31.91 -30.15
C ASP A 558 -44.56 32.23 -29.88
N ASP A 559 -45.26 31.38 -29.11
CA ASP A 559 -46.64 31.60 -28.66
C ASP A 559 -46.78 32.87 -27.81
N ILE A 560 -45.82 33.13 -26.90
CA ILE A 560 -45.80 34.35 -26.08
C ILE A 560 -45.62 35.59 -26.97
N GLU A 561 -44.67 35.55 -27.92
CA GLU A 561 -44.42 36.65 -28.84
C GLU A 561 -45.62 36.94 -29.76
N GLU A 562 -46.40 35.91 -30.13
CA GLU A 562 -47.65 36.08 -30.86
C GLU A 562 -48.75 36.71 -29.99
N ARG A 563 -48.90 36.26 -28.73
CA ARG A 563 -49.85 36.87 -27.78
C ARG A 563 -49.51 38.32 -27.47
N ASP A 564 -48.23 38.66 -27.30
CA ASP A 564 -47.78 40.04 -27.08
C ASP A 564 -48.12 40.95 -28.27
N ARG A 565 -47.96 40.45 -29.51
CA ARG A 565 -48.41 41.16 -30.71
C ARG A 565 -49.92 41.38 -30.71
N ALA A 566 -50.70 40.38 -30.32
CA ALA A 566 -52.14 40.49 -30.21
C ALA A 566 -52.57 41.51 -29.14
N ILE A 567 -51.91 41.52 -27.98
CA ILE A 567 -52.15 42.49 -26.90
C ILE A 567 -51.87 43.91 -27.40
N LYS A 568 -50.71 44.16 -28.02
CA LYS A 568 -50.38 45.49 -28.59
C LYS A 568 -51.42 45.99 -29.59
N ASN A 569 -51.95 45.09 -30.44
CA ASN A 569 -53.01 45.44 -31.37
C ASN A 569 -54.33 45.77 -30.66
N LYS A 570 -54.67 45.06 -29.57
CA LYS A 570 -55.85 45.36 -28.76
C LYS A 570 -55.71 46.69 -28.02
N ASP A 571 -54.54 46.96 -27.43
CA ASP A 571 -54.25 48.24 -26.77
C ASP A 571 -54.37 49.41 -27.74
N ALA A 572 -53.79 49.29 -28.94
CA ALA A 572 -53.93 50.30 -29.99
C ALA A 572 -55.40 50.52 -30.40
N LYS A 573 -56.24 49.48 -30.36
CA LYS A 573 -57.68 49.60 -30.62
C LYS A 573 -58.41 50.30 -29.47
N ILE A 574 -58.05 49.98 -28.21
CA ILE A 574 -58.63 50.63 -27.03
C ILE A 574 -58.36 52.13 -27.07
N VAL A 575 -57.12 52.55 -27.32
CA VAL A 575 -56.75 53.98 -27.43
C VAL A 575 -57.57 54.70 -28.50
N ARG A 576 -57.82 54.07 -29.66
CA ARG A 576 -58.69 54.65 -30.70
C ARG A 576 -60.14 54.80 -30.23
N LEU A 577 -60.68 53.77 -29.56
CA LEU A 577 -62.04 53.80 -29.04
C LEU A 577 -62.21 54.83 -27.93
N GLU A 578 -61.21 55.01 -27.06
CA GLU A 578 -61.20 56.06 -26.04
C GLU A 578 -61.20 57.45 -26.67
N HIS A 579 -60.38 57.67 -27.71
CA HIS A 579 -60.38 58.93 -28.46
C HIS A 579 -61.73 59.19 -29.15
N ASP A 580 -62.33 58.18 -29.78
CA ASP A 580 -63.65 58.29 -30.40
C ASP A 580 -64.75 58.57 -29.37
N LYS A 581 -64.67 57.96 -28.19
CA LYS A 581 -65.59 58.22 -27.07
C LYS A 581 -65.50 59.68 -26.62
N VAL A 582 -64.29 60.20 -26.41
CA VAL A 582 -64.10 61.63 -26.05
C VAL A 582 -64.68 62.55 -27.11
N ARG A 583 -64.51 62.22 -28.40
CA ARG A 583 -65.09 62.99 -29.51
C ARG A 583 -66.62 62.95 -29.51
N LEU A 584 -67.21 61.78 -29.25
CA LEU A 584 -68.65 61.60 -29.14
C LEU A 584 -69.22 62.34 -27.93
N ASP A 585 -68.58 62.26 -26.76
CA ASP A 585 -68.98 62.97 -25.55
C ASP A 585 -68.96 64.50 -25.79
N LYS A 586 -67.98 65.01 -26.55
CA LYS A 586 -67.93 66.42 -26.96
C LYS A 586 -69.09 66.78 -27.89
N ALA A 587 -69.34 65.99 -28.93
CA ALA A 587 -70.44 66.23 -29.87
C ALA A 587 -71.82 66.16 -29.19
N LEU A 588 -72.00 65.24 -28.23
CA LEU A 588 -73.22 65.14 -27.44
C LEU A 588 -73.43 66.41 -26.60
N LYS A 589 -72.36 66.96 -26.04
CA LYS A 589 -72.42 68.19 -25.25
C LYS A 589 -72.78 69.41 -26.10
N GLU A 590 -72.20 69.51 -27.29
CA GLU A 590 -72.54 70.55 -28.29
C GLU A 590 -74.00 70.42 -28.76
N GLU A 591 -74.52 69.21 -28.91
CA GLU A 591 -75.93 68.96 -29.26
C GLU A 591 -76.90 69.33 -28.13
N HIS A 592 -76.57 68.99 -26.89
CA HIS A 592 -77.32 69.45 -25.70
C HIS A 592 -77.34 70.98 -25.60
N GLU A 593 -76.20 71.64 -25.80
CA GLU A 593 -76.10 73.12 -25.79
C GLU A 593 -76.97 73.73 -26.91
N SER A 594 -76.92 73.16 -28.12
CA SER A 594 -77.79 73.58 -29.23
C SER A 594 -79.27 73.33 -28.94
N HIS A 595 -79.63 72.20 -28.33
CA HIS A 595 -81.00 71.89 -27.94
C HIS A 595 -81.53 72.88 -26.89
N ASP A 596 -80.71 73.22 -25.90
CA ASP A 596 -81.05 74.22 -24.88
C ASP A 596 -81.26 75.61 -25.50
N GLU A 597 -80.39 76.04 -26.41
CA GLU A 597 -80.55 77.30 -27.18
C GLU A 597 -81.85 77.30 -28.00
N THR A 598 -82.15 76.19 -28.67
CA THR A 598 -83.38 76.05 -29.47
C THR A 598 -84.60 76.13 -28.56
N THR A 599 -84.58 75.44 -27.41
CA THR A 599 -85.66 75.43 -26.43
C THR A 599 -85.87 76.81 -25.79
N GLN A 600 -84.80 77.58 -25.64
CA GLN A 600 -84.86 78.97 -25.18
C GLN A 600 -85.52 79.86 -26.25
N LEU A 601 -85.14 79.73 -27.52
CA LEU A 601 -85.78 80.43 -28.64
C LEU A 601 -87.29 80.11 -28.75
N TRP A 602 -87.68 78.85 -28.56
CA TRP A 602 -89.10 78.46 -28.52
C TRP A 602 -89.86 79.10 -27.36
N ARG A 603 -89.22 79.26 -26.19
CA ARG A 603 -89.79 79.98 -25.05
C ARG A 603 -89.95 81.47 -25.34
N ASP A 604 -88.91 82.11 -25.86
CA ASP A 604 -88.92 83.55 -26.16
C ASP A 604 -89.98 83.87 -27.25
N ASN A 605 -90.05 83.07 -28.32
CA ASN A 605 -91.12 83.19 -29.33
C ASN A 605 -92.51 82.94 -28.74
N GLY A 606 -92.64 82.00 -27.82
CA GLY A 606 -93.91 81.72 -27.12
C GLY A 606 -94.36 82.88 -26.24
N GLU A 607 -93.43 83.59 -25.60
CA GLU A 607 -93.71 84.82 -24.83
C GLU A 607 -94.08 85.99 -25.75
N GLU A 608 -93.41 86.14 -26.88
CA GLU A 608 -93.71 87.17 -27.88
C GLU A 608 -95.10 86.95 -28.52
N LEU A 609 -95.47 85.69 -28.80
CA LEU A 609 -96.82 85.32 -29.23
C LEU A 609 -97.89 85.68 -28.20
N ARG A 610 -97.66 85.42 -26.90
CA ARG A 610 -98.61 85.83 -25.85
C ARG A 610 -98.72 87.35 -25.74
N ARG A 611 -97.63 88.08 -25.98
CA ARG A 611 -97.63 89.54 -25.99
C ARG A 611 -98.44 90.09 -27.18
N LEU A 612 -98.27 89.50 -28.36
CA LEU A 612 -99.07 89.84 -29.54
C LEU A 612 -100.55 89.46 -29.37
N GLU A 613 -100.86 88.32 -28.74
CA GLU A 613 -102.23 87.94 -28.40
C GLU A 613 -102.87 88.94 -27.43
N THR A 614 -102.13 89.39 -26.41
CA THR A 614 -102.65 90.41 -25.47
C THR A 614 -102.86 91.75 -26.16
N GLU A 615 -101.92 92.22 -26.99
CA GLU A 615 -102.09 93.43 -27.81
C GLU A 615 -103.28 93.30 -28.77
N HIS A 616 -103.45 92.15 -29.42
CA HIS A 616 -104.57 91.92 -30.32
C HIS A 616 -105.91 91.86 -29.58
N THR A 617 -105.94 91.25 -28.39
CA THR A 617 -107.12 91.21 -27.53
C THR A 617 -107.51 92.61 -27.05
N ASP A 618 -106.53 93.44 -26.69
CA ASP A 618 -106.75 94.84 -26.32
C ASP A 618 -107.26 95.68 -27.51
N GLU A 619 -106.75 95.43 -28.72
CA GLU A 619 -107.22 96.06 -29.96
C GLU A 619 -108.66 95.64 -30.30
N VAL A 620 -108.98 94.35 -30.15
CA VAL A 620 -110.34 93.82 -30.32
C VAL A 620 -111.29 94.43 -29.30
N ASN A 621 -110.88 94.56 -28.04
CA ASN A 621 -111.67 95.22 -27.00
C ASN A 621 -111.90 96.71 -27.31
N ARG A 622 -110.89 97.42 -27.83
CA ARG A 622 -111.05 98.80 -28.33
C ARG A 622 -112.05 98.89 -29.47
N LEU A 623 -111.98 97.99 -30.44
CA LEU A 623 -112.89 97.96 -31.59
C LEU A 623 -114.31 97.58 -31.17
N GLN A 624 -114.49 96.66 -30.23
CA GLN A 624 -115.79 96.33 -29.65
C GLN A 624 -116.40 97.50 -28.89
N ASN A 625 -115.61 98.25 -28.13
CA ASN A 625 -116.05 99.49 -27.49
C ASN A 625 -116.44 100.57 -28.52
N ARG A 626 -115.70 100.69 -29.63
CA ARG A 626 -116.03 101.58 -30.75
C ARG A 626 -117.34 101.17 -31.45
N ILE A 627 -117.60 99.87 -31.60
CA ILE A 627 -118.85 99.34 -32.15
C ILE A 627 -120.02 99.59 -31.18
N ALA A 628 -119.80 99.49 -29.87
CA ALA A 628 -120.81 99.84 -28.86
C ALA A 628 -121.14 101.34 -28.88
N GLU A 629 -120.15 102.21 -29.09
CA GLU A 629 -120.38 103.65 -29.31
C GLU A 629 -121.16 103.93 -30.61
N LEU A 630 -120.84 103.22 -31.70
CA LEU A 630 -121.55 103.36 -32.97
C LEU A 630 -122.99 102.82 -32.91
N ARG A 631 -123.25 101.74 -32.16
CA ARG A 631 -124.62 101.26 -31.89
C ARG A 631 -125.44 102.27 -31.07
N LYS A 632 -124.79 102.99 -30.16
CA LYS A 632 -125.42 104.08 -29.40
C LYS A 632 -125.74 105.30 -30.29
N HIS A 633 -124.97 105.50 -31.37
CA HIS A 633 -125.19 106.55 -32.36
C HIS A 633 -126.24 106.17 -33.42
N ASP A 634 -126.45 104.87 -33.68
CA ASP A 634 -127.51 104.35 -34.57
C ASP A 634 -128.90 104.34 -33.90
N GLU A 635 -128.97 104.13 -32.59
CA GLU A 635 -130.24 104.16 -31.83
C GLU A 635 -130.87 105.58 -31.75
N GLU A 636 -130.10 106.65 -31.99
CA GLU A 636 -130.62 108.03 -32.00
C GLU A 636 -131.13 108.50 -33.38
N HIS A 637 -130.90 107.74 -34.47
CA HIS A 637 -131.19 108.21 -35.83
C HIS A 637 -132.32 107.47 -36.61
N HIS A 638 -132.85 106.34 -36.12
CA HIS A 638 -133.87 105.56 -36.84
C HIS A 638 -135.25 105.54 -36.16
N LYS A 639 -135.93 106.69 -36.18
CA LYS A 639 -137.37 106.86 -35.93
C LYS A 639 -138.13 107.29 -37.19
N LYS A 640 -137.85 106.64 -38.33
CA LYS A 640 -138.61 106.74 -39.59
C LYS A 640 -138.16 105.63 -40.55
N ALA A 641 -139.14 104.96 -41.16
CA ALA A 641 -139.05 103.84 -42.11
C ALA A 641 -138.93 102.45 -41.46
N GLY A 642 -140.08 101.81 -41.28
CA GLY A 642 -140.18 100.39 -40.98
C GLY A 642 -139.71 99.56 -42.17
N VAL A 643 -138.73 98.69 -41.93
CA VAL A 643 -138.36 97.57 -42.80
C VAL A 643 -137.92 96.44 -41.88
N THR A 644 -138.64 95.32 -41.96
CA THR A 644 -138.31 94.02 -41.38
C THR A 644 -137.22 93.34 -42.22
N VAL A 645 -136.11 92.93 -41.59
CA VAL A 645 -135.15 91.98 -42.17
C VAL A 645 -134.76 90.93 -41.13
N THR A 646 -134.94 89.69 -41.55
CA THR A 646 -134.66 88.40 -40.91
C THR A 646 -133.25 87.89 -41.27
N THR A 647 -132.70 87.02 -40.40
CA THR A 647 -131.55 86.08 -40.59
C THR A 647 -130.13 86.71 -40.68
N ALA A 648 -129.03 86.09 -40.25
CA ALA A 648 -128.71 84.70 -39.88
C ALA A 648 -127.52 84.62 -38.90
N GLU A 649 -127.49 83.54 -38.11
CA GLU A 649 -126.32 83.03 -37.39
C GLU A 649 -125.17 82.68 -38.36
N ILE A 650 -123.94 83.01 -37.98
CA ILE A 650 -122.74 82.32 -38.46
C ILE A 650 -121.96 81.86 -37.22
N VAL A 651 -122.11 80.58 -36.92
CA VAL A 651 -121.18 79.80 -36.11
C VAL A 651 -120.02 79.42 -37.02
N LEU A 652 -118.79 79.65 -36.59
CA LEU A 652 -117.61 78.97 -37.12
C LEU A 652 -116.84 78.30 -35.97
N PRO A 653 -116.25 77.12 -36.24
CA PRO A 653 -115.86 76.15 -35.22
C PRO A 653 -114.43 76.38 -34.69
N ALA A 654 -114.14 75.63 -33.62
CA ALA A 654 -112.89 75.51 -32.89
C ALA A 654 -111.65 75.18 -33.74
#